data_AF-A0A453I8T7-F1
#
_entry.id   AF-A0A453I8T7-F1
#
_cell.length_a   1.000
_cell.length_b   1.000
_cell.length_c   1.000
_cell.angle_alpha   90.00
_cell.angle_beta   90.00
_cell.angle_gamma   90.00
#
_symmetry.space_group_name_H-M   'P 1'
#
loop_
_entity.id
_entity.type
_entity.pdbx_description
1 polymer ?
#
loop_
_entity_poly.entity_id
_entity_poly.type
_entity_poly.pdbx_seq_one_letter_code
_entity_poly.pdbx_strand_id
1 'polypeptide(L)'
;LPRRTAMSSAASRMSHIAAAAASGESNQPAAAGAAASGLGQEDDDLSLGYRLPPKEIQDIVDAPPLPVLSFSPSKDKILFLKRRALPPLSDLAKPEEKLAGVRIDGHSNTRSRMSSYTGIGIHKLMDDGTLGPEKVVHGYPEGAKINFVTWSHDGRNLSFSVRVEEEDNKISKLRVWIADVESGEARPLFKSPDIYLNAIFDSFVWVDNSTLLVCTIPVSRGALPQKPSVPSGPKIQSNETKNVVQVRTFQDLLKDEYDADLFDYYATSQLMLVSLDGTVKPMGPPAVYTSIDPSPDDKYLMLSSIHRPYSYIVPCGRFPKRVELWTADGKFIRELCDLPLAEDIPIATSSVRKGKRSIYWRPDKPSTLYWVETQDGGDAKVEVSPRDIVYMENAEPINGEQPEILHKLDLRYGGISWCDESLALVYESWYKTRKTRTWVVAPDKKDVSPCILFDRSSEDVYSDPGSPMLRRTAMGTYVIAKVNKQDESTYLLLNGMGATPEGNVPFLDLFDINTGSKERIWESDKEKYFETVVALMSDKIDGDLPLDQLKILTSKESKTENTQYYLQIWPEKKQVQITNFPHPYPQLASLYKEMIRYQRKDGVQLTAKLYLPPGYDQSKDGPLPCLVWSYPGEFKSKDAAGQVRGSPNEFSGIGATSPLLWLARGFAILSGPTIPIVGEGDVEANDSYVEQLVTSAEAAVEEVVRRGVSIS
;
A
#
# COMPACT_ATOMS: atom_id res chain seq x y z
N LEU A 1 -12.99 0.61 -1.64
CA LEU A 1 -11.60 0.72 -1.16
C LEU A 1 -11.04 2.06 -1.60
N PRO A 2 -10.73 3.03 -0.72
CA PRO A 2 -9.69 3.97 -1.11
C PRO A 2 -8.45 3.12 -1.36
N ARG A 3 -7.91 3.15 -2.59
CA ARG A 3 -6.63 2.49 -2.92
C ARG A 3 -5.68 2.85 -1.79
N ARG A 4 -5.18 1.85 -1.06
CA ARG A 4 -4.13 2.02 -0.03
C ARG A 4 -3.09 2.95 -0.64
N THR A 5 -3.03 4.18 -0.15
CA THR A 5 -1.91 5.08 -0.38
C THR A 5 -0.69 4.32 0.11
N ALA A 6 0.15 3.92 -0.83
CA ALA A 6 1.42 3.28 -0.52
C ALA A 6 2.20 4.27 0.38
N MET A 7 2.29 3.96 1.67
CA MET A 7 3.33 4.53 2.50
C MET A 7 4.65 4.11 1.88
N SER A 8 5.38 5.09 1.36
CA SER A 8 6.75 4.95 0.90
C SER A 8 7.59 4.34 2.03
N SER A 9 7.91 3.06 1.92
CA SER A 9 8.98 2.46 2.72
C SER A 9 10.29 3.13 2.27
N ALA A 10 10.87 3.97 3.13
CA ALA A 10 12.20 4.50 2.93
C ALA A 10 13.19 3.31 2.88
N ALA A 11 13.63 2.96 1.67
CA ALA A 11 14.71 2.01 1.49
C ALA A 11 16.01 2.68 1.96
N SER A 12 16.47 2.34 3.16
CA SER A 12 17.82 2.65 3.63
C SER A 12 18.83 2.02 2.67
N ARG A 13 19.72 2.83 2.09
CA ARG A 13 20.92 2.33 1.40
C ARG A 13 22.12 3.17 1.81
N MET A 14 23.02 2.53 2.55
CA MET A 14 24.38 3.00 2.77
C MET A 14 25.13 3.01 1.45
N SER A 15 25.72 4.15 1.12
CA SER A 15 26.71 4.31 0.06
C SER A 15 28.10 3.96 0.58
N HIS A 16 28.76 2.98 -0.05
CA HIS A 16 30.16 2.65 0.18
C HIS A 16 31.05 3.84 -0.21
N ILE A 17 31.84 4.35 0.74
CA ILE A 17 33.03 5.17 0.47
C ILE A 17 34.23 4.22 0.57
N ALA A 18 34.84 3.91 -0.57
CA ALA A 18 36.14 3.26 -0.62
C ALA A 18 37.23 4.34 -0.51
N ALA A 19 37.92 4.39 0.63
CA ALA A 19 39.15 5.15 0.77
C ALA A 19 40.32 4.30 0.26
N ALA A 20 40.93 4.71 -0.85
CA ALA A 20 42.20 4.17 -1.31
C ALA A 20 43.34 4.86 -0.55
N ALA A 21 44.09 4.10 0.24
CA ALA A 21 45.39 4.52 0.78
C ALA A 21 46.48 3.68 0.11
N ALA A 22 47.45 4.35 -0.52
CA ALA A 22 48.57 3.73 -1.19
C ALA A 22 49.89 4.04 -0.47
N SER A 23 50.77 3.03 -0.54
CA SER A 23 52.24 3.06 -0.45
C SER A 23 52.91 3.08 0.94
N GLY A 24 53.89 2.20 1.11
CA GLY A 24 54.89 2.29 2.19
C GLY A 24 55.58 0.98 2.62
N GLU A 25 56.41 0.43 1.74
CA GLU A 25 57.49 -0.58 1.83
C GLU A 25 58.02 -1.18 3.17
N SER A 26 58.40 -2.48 3.04
CA SER A 26 59.50 -3.24 3.71
C SER A 26 59.31 -3.61 5.19
N ASN A 27 59.57 -4.84 5.70
CA ASN A 27 60.70 -5.75 5.50
C ASN A 27 60.38 -7.18 6.06
N GLN A 28 61.16 -8.19 5.64
CA GLN A 28 61.00 -9.64 5.91
C GLN A 28 61.51 -10.13 7.31
N PRO A 29 61.30 -11.42 7.70
CA PRO A 29 60.99 -11.86 9.07
C PRO A 29 62.11 -12.63 9.81
N ALA A 30 61.87 -12.94 11.09
CA ALA A 30 62.55 -14.00 11.84
C ALA A 30 61.56 -14.76 12.75
N ALA A 31 61.85 -16.06 12.94
CA ALA A 31 60.94 -17.15 13.22
C ALA A 31 60.65 -17.46 14.70
N ALA A 32 59.55 -18.22 14.91
CA ALA A 32 59.49 -19.52 15.62
C ALA A 32 58.40 -19.61 16.71
N GLY A 33 57.56 -20.64 16.64
CA GLY A 33 56.72 -21.08 17.77
C GLY A 33 55.45 -21.80 17.36
N ALA A 34 55.44 -23.13 17.48
CA ALA A 34 54.44 -24.04 16.95
C ALA A 34 53.12 -24.16 17.76
N ALA A 35 52.12 -24.69 17.04
CA ALA A 35 51.08 -25.63 17.49
C ALA A 35 49.80 -25.09 18.15
N ALA A 36 48.76 -24.95 17.31
CA ALA A 36 47.40 -25.39 17.66
C ALA A 36 46.68 -25.83 16.37
N SER A 37 46.61 -27.15 16.16
CA SER A 37 45.86 -27.80 15.10
C SER A 37 44.38 -27.89 15.45
N GLY A 38 43.50 -27.35 14.61
CA GLY A 38 42.06 -27.57 14.74
C GLY A 38 41.13 -26.48 14.17
N LEU A 39 41.50 -25.81 13.07
CA LEU A 39 40.56 -25.05 12.25
C LEU A 39 40.57 -25.66 10.86
N GLY A 40 39.52 -26.45 10.57
CA GLY A 40 39.29 -26.98 9.23
C GLY A 40 38.92 -25.84 8.29
N GLN A 41 39.78 -25.61 7.30
CA GLN A 41 39.52 -25.02 5.98
C GLN A 41 38.34 -24.04 5.88
N GLU A 42 38.61 -22.75 6.03
CA GLU A 42 37.76 -21.68 5.49
C GLU A 42 38.51 -20.64 4.64
N ASP A 43 39.77 -20.91 4.32
CA ASP A 43 40.59 -20.02 3.47
C ASP A 43 41.18 -20.81 2.30
N ASP A 44 40.37 -21.03 1.27
CA ASP A 44 40.83 -21.13 -0.13
C ASP A 44 39.63 -21.23 -1.08
N ASP A 45 38.90 -20.12 -1.23
CA ASP A 45 38.18 -19.85 -2.49
C ASP A 45 38.00 -18.33 -2.67
N LEU A 46 39.07 -17.68 -3.13
CA LEU A 46 39.03 -16.32 -3.68
C LEU A 46 38.67 -16.37 -5.19
N SER A 47 37.75 -17.25 -5.59
CA SER A 47 36.99 -17.03 -6.82
C SER A 47 35.94 -15.94 -6.57
N LEU A 48 36.19 -14.76 -7.13
CA LEU A 48 35.42 -13.53 -6.95
C LEU A 48 34.00 -13.65 -7.55
N GLY A 49 33.01 -14.03 -6.74
CA GLY A 49 31.59 -14.06 -7.08
C GLY A 49 30.67 -13.73 -5.89
N TYR A 50 29.36 -13.64 -6.13
CA TYR A 50 28.38 -13.50 -5.05
C TYR A 50 28.48 -14.72 -4.11
N ARG A 51 28.72 -14.47 -2.81
CA ARG A 51 28.71 -15.52 -1.79
C ARG A 51 27.29 -15.75 -1.29
N LEU A 52 26.92 -17.01 -1.14
CA LEU A 52 25.69 -17.38 -0.44
C LEU A 52 25.86 -17.16 1.07
N PRO A 53 24.82 -16.74 1.78
CA PRO A 53 24.85 -16.72 3.23
C PRO A 53 24.92 -18.16 3.77
N PRO A 54 25.27 -18.36 5.06
CA PRO A 54 25.15 -19.66 5.72
C PRO A 54 23.77 -20.29 5.52
N LYS A 55 23.72 -21.62 5.46
CA LYS A 55 22.52 -22.38 5.08
C LYS A 55 21.31 -22.05 5.96
N GLU A 56 21.52 -21.84 7.26
CA GLU A 56 20.48 -21.48 8.21
C GLU A 56 19.77 -20.15 7.89
N ILE A 57 20.48 -19.20 7.26
CA ILE A 57 19.94 -17.93 6.78
C ILE A 57 19.26 -18.13 5.42
N GLN A 58 19.90 -18.89 4.53
CA GLN A 58 19.37 -19.20 3.21
C GLN A 58 17.99 -19.88 3.31
N ASP A 59 17.87 -20.89 4.17
CA ASP A 59 16.62 -21.65 4.36
C ASP A 59 15.47 -20.75 4.88
N ILE A 60 15.76 -19.67 5.61
CA ILE A 60 14.75 -18.67 6.04
C ILE A 60 14.37 -17.76 4.87
N VAL A 61 15.36 -17.24 4.16
CA VAL A 61 15.19 -16.23 3.11
C VAL A 61 14.49 -16.81 1.88
N ASP A 62 14.79 -18.06 1.54
CA ASP A 62 14.22 -18.77 0.40
C ASP A 62 12.89 -19.47 0.73
N ALA A 63 12.44 -19.43 2.00
CA ALA A 63 11.17 -20.00 2.43
C ALA A 63 10.00 -19.46 1.58
N PRO A 64 9.13 -20.34 1.02
CA PRO A 64 8.02 -19.90 0.19
C PRO A 64 7.07 -18.97 0.98
N PRO A 65 6.81 -17.75 0.48
CA PRO A 65 5.88 -16.84 1.15
C PRO A 65 4.44 -17.35 1.01
N LEU A 66 3.60 -17.03 1.99
CA LEU A 66 2.17 -17.31 1.91
C LEU A 66 1.57 -16.64 0.65
N PRO A 67 0.60 -17.31 -0.01
CA PRO A 67 -0.08 -16.75 -1.17
C PRO A 67 -0.86 -15.50 -0.79
N VAL A 68 -1.03 -14.59 -1.74
CA VAL A 68 -1.94 -13.45 -1.56
C VAL A 68 -3.36 -13.90 -1.86
N LEU A 69 -4.29 -13.61 -0.96
CA LEU A 69 -5.70 -13.96 -1.12
C LEU A 69 -6.46 -12.87 -1.88
N SER A 70 -7.30 -13.25 -2.82
CA SER A 70 -8.27 -12.38 -3.50
C SER A 70 -9.62 -13.06 -3.57
N PHE A 71 -10.71 -12.35 -3.27
CA PHE A 71 -12.05 -12.93 -3.14
C PHE A 71 -12.90 -12.60 -4.35
N SER A 72 -13.68 -13.56 -4.84
CA SER A 72 -14.67 -13.31 -5.89
C SER A 72 -15.67 -12.24 -5.46
N PRO A 73 -16.31 -11.54 -6.41
CA PRO A 73 -17.41 -10.61 -6.13
C PRO A 73 -18.49 -11.16 -5.20
N SER A 74 -18.82 -12.45 -5.35
CA SER A 74 -19.81 -13.19 -4.55
C SER A 74 -19.25 -13.82 -3.26
N LYS A 75 -17.95 -13.65 -2.97
CA LYS A 75 -17.26 -14.24 -1.81
C LYS A 75 -17.34 -15.77 -1.69
N ASP A 76 -17.67 -16.45 -2.78
CA ASP A 76 -17.80 -17.92 -2.87
C ASP A 76 -16.54 -18.59 -3.44
N LYS A 77 -15.55 -17.80 -3.88
CA LYS A 77 -14.27 -18.29 -4.39
C LYS A 77 -13.12 -17.42 -3.88
N ILE A 78 -11.96 -18.04 -3.69
CA ILE A 78 -10.74 -17.40 -3.22
C ILE A 78 -9.61 -17.74 -4.18
N LEU A 79 -8.91 -16.73 -4.69
CA LEU A 79 -7.65 -16.91 -5.40
C LEU A 79 -6.52 -17.02 -4.40
N PHE A 80 -5.66 -18.01 -4.60
CA PHE A 80 -4.35 -18.13 -3.98
C PHE A 80 -3.32 -17.70 -5.01
N LEU A 81 -2.87 -16.46 -4.92
CA LEU A 81 -1.87 -15.89 -5.82
C LEU A 81 -0.48 -16.24 -5.30
N LYS A 82 0.13 -17.26 -5.91
CA LYS A 82 1.45 -17.81 -5.54
C LYS A 82 2.54 -16.83 -5.94
N ARG A 83 3.57 -16.64 -5.12
CA ARG A 83 4.67 -15.69 -5.38
C ARG A 83 5.99 -16.26 -4.88
N ARG A 84 7.08 -15.73 -5.41
CA ARG A 84 8.45 -16.04 -4.94
C ARG A 84 8.86 -15.12 -3.79
N ALA A 85 9.75 -15.59 -2.93
CA ALA A 85 10.28 -14.82 -1.81
C ALA A 85 11.10 -13.61 -2.30
N LEU A 86 12.02 -13.85 -3.24
CA LEU A 86 12.93 -12.85 -3.78
C LEU A 86 12.88 -12.78 -5.31
N PRO A 87 12.98 -11.57 -5.90
CA PRO A 87 13.23 -11.44 -7.32
C PRO A 87 14.65 -11.91 -7.67
N PRO A 88 14.88 -12.47 -8.87
CA PRO A 88 16.21 -12.81 -9.34
C PRO A 88 17.06 -11.55 -9.54
N LEU A 89 18.39 -11.69 -9.44
CA LEU A 89 19.32 -10.59 -9.69
C LEU A 89 19.17 -9.99 -11.10
N SER A 90 18.77 -10.81 -12.08
CA SER A 90 18.45 -10.35 -13.44
C SER A 90 17.36 -9.29 -13.45
N ASP A 91 16.34 -9.37 -12.59
CA ASP A 91 15.31 -8.34 -12.47
C ASP A 91 15.82 -7.07 -11.78
N LEU A 92 16.79 -7.19 -10.87
CA LEU A 92 17.38 -6.05 -10.16
C LEU A 92 18.38 -5.27 -11.02
N ALA A 93 19.18 -5.98 -11.82
CA ALA A 93 20.23 -5.42 -12.66
C ALA A 93 19.72 -4.73 -13.94
N LYS A 94 18.42 -4.80 -14.23
CA LYS A 94 17.85 -4.18 -15.43
C LYS A 94 18.14 -2.68 -15.50
N PRO A 95 18.51 -2.16 -16.68
CA PRO A 95 18.56 -0.73 -16.88
C PRO A 95 17.16 -0.15 -16.65
N GLU A 96 17.11 1.03 -16.06
CA GLU A 96 15.86 1.74 -15.82
C GLU A 96 15.97 3.18 -16.31
N GLU A 97 14.94 3.63 -17.02
CA GLU A 97 14.76 5.03 -17.35
C GLU A 97 14.14 5.74 -16.15
N LYS A 98 14.67 6.91 -15.80
CA LYS A 98 14.27 7.69 -14.62
C LYS A 98 13.69 9.01 -15.11
N LEU A 99 12.37 9.04 -15.26
CA LEU A 99 11.67 10.12 -15.97
C LEU A 99 10.51 10.62 -15.13
N ALA A 100 10.49 11.92 -14.83
CA ALA A 100 9.40 12.59 -14.10
C ALA A 100 8.99 11.93 -12.76
N GLY A 101 9.93 11.35 -12.02
CA GLY A 101 9.69 10.62 -10.77
C GLY A 101 9.21 9.18 -10.98
N VAL A 102 9.27 8.66 -12.21
CA VAL A 102 8.86 7.30 -12.60
C VAL A 102 10.09 6.51 -13.05
N ARG A 103 10.26 5.30 -12.51
CA ARG A 103 11.29 4.35 -12.97
C ARG A 103 10.68 3.33 -13.94
N ILE A 104 11.20 3.27 -15.16
CA ILE A 104 10.63 2.54 -16.29
C ILE A 104 11.62 1.47 -16.76
N ASP A 105 11.12 0.24 -16.96
CA ASP A 105 11.79 -0.77 -17.78
C ASP A 105 11.41 -0.50 -19.24
N GLY A 106 12.33 0.09 -20.01
CA GLY A 106 12.08 0.48 -21.39
C GLY A 106 11.90 -0.70 -22.35
N HIS A 107 12.37 -1.89 -21.98
CA HIS A 107 12.23 -3.09 -22.80
C HIS A 107 10.81 -3.67 -22.71
N SER A 108 10.29 -3.79 -21.49
CA SER A 108 8.93 -4.33 -21.24
C SER A 108 7.82 -3.27 -21.20
N ASN A 109 8.18 -1.98 -21.24
CA ASN A 109 7.29 -0.82 -21.16
C ASN A 109 6.43 -0.79 -19.88
N THR A 110 7.05 -1.11 -18.74
CA THR A 110 6.40 -1.12 -17.42
C THR A 110 7.19 -0.33 -16.39
N ARG A 111 6.65 -0.22 -15.17
CA ARG A 111 7.47 0.14 -14.00
C ARG A 111 8.65 -0.84 -13.86
N SER A 112 9.83 -0.34 -13.53
CA SER A 112 11.06 -1.16 -13.44
C SER A 112 11.06 -2.14 -12.27
N ARG A 113 10.32 -1.83 -11.20
CA ARG A 113 10.23 -2.65 -9.98
C ARG A 113 8.79 -3.14 -9.81
N MET A 114 8.55 -4.38 -10.19
CA MET A 114 7.26 -5.04 -10.02
C MET A 114 7.49 -6.44 -9.47
N SER A 115 6.81 -6.80 -8.38
CA SER A 115 6.65 -8.20 -7.99
C SER A 115 5.70 -8.89 -8.98
N SER A 116 5.82 -10.21 -9.12
CA SER A 116 4.93 -11.00 -9.98
C SER A 116 4.50 -12.27 -9.25
N TYR A 117 3.32 -12.75 -9.61
CA TYR A 117 2.85 -14.07 -9.20
C TYR A 117 3.43 -15.14 -10.12
N THR A 118 3.61 -16.33 -9.56
CA THR A 118 4.10 -17.53 -10.25
C THR A 118 2.97 -18.49 -10.59
N GLY A 119 1.77 -18.27 -10.06
CA GLY A 119 0.58 -19.06 -10.38
C GLY A 119 -0.68 -18.54 -9.69
N ILE A 120 -1.83 -18.96 -10.22
CA ILE A 120 -3.16 -18.65 -9.68
C ILE A 120 -3.85 -19.97 -9.34
N GLY A 121 -4.11 -20.20 -8.05
CA GLY A 121 -5.00 -21.25 -7.58
C GLY A 121 -6.38 -20.71 -7.28
N ILE A 122 -7.45 -21.40 -7.66
CA ILE A 122 -8.84 -21.03 -7.36
C ILE A 122 -9.41 -22.07 -6.41
N HIS A 123 -9.86 -21.62 -5.24
CA HIS A 123 -10.59 -22.46 -4.28
C HIS A 123 -12.03 -22.00 -4.20
N LYS A 124 -12.97 -22.95 -4.23
CA LYS A 124 -14.37 -22.69 -3.87
C LYS A 124 -14.48 -22.66 -2.34
N LEU A 125 -15.19 -21.67 -1.81
CA LEU A 125 -15.60 -21.64 -0.40
C LEU A 125 -16.90 -22.43 -0.27
N MET A 126 -16.87 -23.51 0.51
CA MET A 126 -18.01 -24.39 0.71
C MET A 126 -18.93 -23.86 1.82
N ASP A 127 -20.19 -24.33 1.86
CA ASP A 127 -21.20 -23.85 2.81
C ASP A 127 -20.82 -24.10 4.28
N ASP A 128 -20.07 -25.17 4.54
CA ASP A 128 -19.54 -25.49 5.87
C ASP A 128 -18.35 -24.62 6.30
N GLY A 129 -17.87 -23.74 5.41
CA GLY A 129 -16.76 -22.82 5.59
C GLY A 129 -15.41 -23.36 5.10
N THR A 130 -15.32 -24.61 4.66
CA THR A 130 -14.07 -25.21 4.18
C THR A 130 -13.73 -24.81 2.75
N LEU A 131 -12.46 -24.98 2.35
CA LEU A 131 -12.04 -24.78 0.96
C LEU A 131 -12.15 -26.09 0.18
N GLY A 132 -12.76 -26.02 -1.00
CA GLY A 132 -12.66 -27.07 -2.00
C GLY A 132 -11.24 -27.24 -2.53
N PRO A 133 -10.99 -28.30 -3.33
CA PRO A 133 -9.66 -28.54 -3.91
C PRO A 133 -9.18 -27.37 -4.76
N GLU A 134 -7.86 -27.19 -4.83
CA GLU A 134 -7.25 -26.16 -5.67
C GLU A 134 -7.52 -26.46 -7.16
N LYS A 135 -8.10 -25.50 -7.87
CA LYS A 135 -8.16 -25.48 -9.34
C LYS A 135 -7.11 -24.53 -9.87
N VAL A 136 -6.11 -25.08 -10.56
CA VAL A 136 -4.99 -24.28 -11.09
C VAL A 136 -5.38 -23.66 -12.42
N VAL A 137 -5.17 -22.34 -12.55
CA VAL A 137 -5.29 -21.66 -13.84
C VAL A 137 -4.12 -22.08 -14.73
N HIS A 138 -4.41 -22.46 -15.97
CA HIS A 138 -3.44 -23.02 -16.92
C HIS A 138 -3.64 -22.43 -18.32
N GLY A 139 -2.73 -22.71 -19.27
CA GLY A 139 -2.81 -22.24 -20.66
C GLY A 139 -1.90 -21.05 -20.99
N TYR A 140 -1.42 -20.32 -19.97
CA TYR A 140 -0.31 -19.38 -20.14
C TYR A 140 1.04 -20.10 -20.20
N PRO A 141 2.08 -19.50 -20.81
CA PRO A 141 3.39 -20.14 -20.97
C PRO A 141 4.05 -20.53 -19.64
N GLU A 142 4.86 -21.60 -19.66
CA GLU A 142 5.70 -21.97 -18.52
C GLU A 142 6.68 -20.83 -18.16
N GLY A 143 6.95 -20.63 -16.87
CA GLY A 143 7.80 -19.54 -16.40
C GLY A 143 7.15 -18.15 -16.47
N ALA A 144 5.86 -18.05 -16.81
CA ALA A 144 5.12 -16.79 -16.82
C ALA A 144 5.23 -16.01 -15.51
N LYS A 145 5.52 -14.72 -15.63
CA LYS A 145 5.40 -13.72 -14.56
C LYS A 145 4.03 -13.05 -14.69
N ILE A 146 3.16 -13.29 -13.71
CA ILE A 146 1.76 -12.85 -13.72
C ILE A 146 1.61 -11.55 -12.91
N ASN A 147 0.89 -10.57 -13.47
CA ASN A 147 0.67 -9.26 -12.87
C ASN A 147 -0.80 -8.81 -13.02
N PHE A 148 -1.24 -7.87 -12.18
CA PHE A 148 -2.53 -7.17 -12.30
C PHE A 148 -3.76 -8.10 -12.36
N VAL A 149 -3.83 -9.11 -11.49
CA VAL A 149 -4.97 -10.05 -11.46
C VAL A 149 -6.22 -9.37 -10.90
N THR A 150 -7.31 -9.38 -11.65
CA THR A 150 -8.61 -8.82 -11.26
C THR A 150 -9.77 -9.72 -11.66
N TRP A 151 -10.85 -9.67 -10.88
CA TRP A 151 -12.11 -10.34 -11.21
C TRP A 151 -12.98 -9.46 -12.11
N SER A 152 -13.68 -10.09 -13.05
CA SER A 152 -14.86 -9.50 -13.72
C SER A 152 -15.98 -9.21 -12.71
N HIS A 153 -16.94 -8.34 -13.07
CA HIS A 153 -17.98 -7.90 -12.13
C HIS A 153 -18.90 -9.04 -11.65
N ASP A 154 -19.10 -10.07 -12.46
CA ASP A 154 -19.86 -11.28 -12.14
C ASP A 154 -19.01 -12.43 -11.56
N GLY A 155 -17.68 -12.27 -11.52
CA GLY A 155 -16.75 -13.26 -10.99
C GLY A 155 -16.57 -14.50 -11.85
N ARG A 156 -17.02 -14.51 -13.12
CA ARG A 156 -16.87 -15.66 -14.03
C ARG A 156 -15.54 -15.69 -14.76
N ASN A 157 -14.95 -14.52 -14.96
CA ASN A 157 -13.68 -14.35 -15.64
C ASN A 157 -12.64 -13.66 -14.74
N LEU A 158 -11.38 -14.03 -14.90
CA LEU A 158 -10.22 -13.31 -14.39
C LEU A 158 -9.53 -12.60 -15.54
N SER A 159 -9.13 -11.34 -15.36
CA SER A 159 -8.15 -10.70 -16.24
C SER A 159 -6.83 -10.53 -15.52
N PHE A 160 -5.73 -10.72 -16.23
CA PHE A 160 -4.39 -10.53 -15.70
C PHE A 160 -3.44 -10.23 -16.86
N SER A 161 -2.20 -9.92 -16.54
CA SER A 161 -1.14 -9.74 -17.52
C SER A 161 -0.06 -10.77 -17.33
N VAL A 162 0.54 -11.16 -18.46
CA VAL A 162 1.62 -12.14 -18.51
C VAL A 162 2.79 -11.54 -19.26
N ARG A 163 3.98 -11.80 -18.74
CA ARG A 163 5.26 -11.67 -19.45
C ARG A 163 6.11 -12.91 -19.19
N VAL A 164 7.00 -13.22 -20.11
CA VAL A 164 7.89 -14.37 -20.04
C VAL A 164 9.34 -13.89 -20.13
N GLU A 165 10.25 -14.65 -19.55
CA GLU A 165 11.67 -14.44 -19.77
C GLU A 165 12.01 -14.92 -21.19
N GLU A 166 12.69 -14.07 -21.95
CA GLU A 166 13.22 -14.32 -23.28
C GLU A 166 14.73 -14.65 -23.17
N GLU A 167 15.35 -15.02 -24.29
CA GLU A 167 16.79 -15.19 -24.37
C GLU A 167 17.55 -13.92 -23.91
N ASP A 168 18.77 -14.08 -23.42
CA ASP A 168 19.62 -13.01 -22.85
C ASP A 168 19.06 -12.28 -21.60
N ASN A 169 18.24 -12.93 -20.77
CA ASN A 169 17.60 -12.33 -19.58
C ASN A 169 16.70 -11.12 -19.90
N LYS A 170 16.24 -11.00 -21.15
CA LYS A 170 15.23 -10.04 -21.54
C LYS A 170 13.86 -10.54 -21.08
N ILE A 171 12.91 -9.64 -20.88
CA ILE A 171 11.54 -10.02 -20.51
C ILE A 171 10.60 -9.45 -21.52
N SER A 172 9.75 -10.30 -22.07
CA SER A 172 8.77 -9.90 -23.05
C SER A 172 7.87 -8.78 -22.54
N LYS A 173 7.36 -7.98 -23.46
CA LYS A 173 6.34 -6.98 -23.15
C LYS A 173 5.07 -7.67 -22.62
N LEU A 174 4.33 -6.97 -21.76
CA LEU A 174 3.13 -7.54 -21.16
C LEU A 174 2.02 -7.71 -22.18
N ARG A 175 1.33 -8.84 -22.11
CA ARG A 175 0.07 -9.09 -22.80
C ARG A 175 -1.03 -9.31 -21.77
N VAL A 176 -2.24 -8.90 -22.10
CA VAL A 176 -3.43 -9.16 -21.28
C VAL A 176 -3.96 -10.55 -21.61
N TRP A 177 -4.31 -11.29 -20.56
CA TRP A 177 -4.88 -12.63 -20.58
C TRP A 177 -6.19 -12.65 -19.83
N ILE A 178 -7.05 -13.58 -20.21
CA ILE A 178 -8.32 -13.86 -19.55
C ILE A 178 -8.37 -15.33 -19.21
N ALA A 179 -8.86 -15.68 -18.03
CA ALA A 179 -9.14 -17.05 -17.64
C ALA A 179 -10.60 -17.23 -17.26
N ASP A 180 -11.19 -18.33 -17.72
CA ASP A 180 -12.48 -18.80 -17.24
C ASP A 180 -12.29 -19.42 -15.84
N VAL A 181 -13.11 -18.99 -14.88
CA VAL A 181 -12.98 -19.40 -13.48
C VAL A 181 -13.44 -20.85 -13.27
N GLU A 182 -14.34 -21.36 -14.11
CA GLU A 182 -14.90 -22.70 -13.99
C GLU A 182 -13.97 -23.76 -14.60
N SER A 183 -13.39 -23.52 -15.77
CA SER A 183 -12.43 -24.45 -16.37
C SER A 183 -11.00 -24.24 -15.87
N GLY A 184 -10.64 -23.01 -15.48
CA GLY A 184 -9.26 -22.61 -15.22
C GLY A 184 -8.44 -22.37 -16.49
N GLU A 185 -9.05 -22.44 -17.68
CA GLU A 185 -8.36 -22.23 -18.94
C GLU A 185 -8.11 -20.74 -19.19
N ALA A 186 -6.85 -20.38 -19.43
CA ALA A 186 -6.42 -19.04 -19.77
C ALA A 186 -6.01 -18.90 -21.24
N ARG A 187 -6.32 -17.74 -21.81
CA ARG A 187 -5.94 -17.37 -23.18
C ARG A 187 -5.58 -15.88 -23.29
N PRO A 188 -4.80 -15.47 -24.31
CA PRO A 188 -4.60 -14.06 -24.59
C PRO A 188 -5.95 -13.36 -24.89
N LEU A 189 -6.09 -12.13 -24.41
CA LEU A 189 -7.25 -11.28 -24.71
C LEU A 189 -7.23 -10.84 -26.19
N PHE A 190 -6.07 -10.39 -26.65
CA PHE A 190 -5.86 -9.98 -28.03
C PHE A 190 -5.52 -11.18 -28.91
N LYS A 191 -6.20 -11.30 -30.05
CA LYS A 191 -5.86 -12.29 -31.10
C LYS A 191 -4.56 -11.94 -31.81
N SER A 192 -4.28 -10.64 -31.97
CA SER A 192 -3.02 -10.16 -32.54
C SER A 192 -1.89 -10.28 -31.51
N PRO A 193 -0.74 -10.88 -31.88
CA PRO A 193 0.43 -10.95 -31.01
C PRO A 193 1.16 -9.60 -30.87
N ASP A 194 0.88 -8.61 -31.72
CA ASP A 194 1.66 -7.36 -31.79
C ASP A 194 1.11 -6.25 -30.87
N ILE A 195 0.02 -6.54 -30.16
CA ILE A 195 -0.57 -5.61 -29.20
C ILE A 195 -0.02 -5.90 -27.81
N TYR A 196 0.59 -4.88 -27.22
CA TYR A 196 1.21 -4.96 -25.91
C TYR A 196 0.61 -3.92 -24.97
N LEU A 197 0.54 -4.29 -23.70
CA LEU A 197 0.08 -3.43 -22.62
C LEU A 197 1.09 -2.31 -22.34
N ASN A 198 0.60 -1.09 -22.14
CA ASN A 198 1.37 -0.02 -21.52
C ASN A 198 1.04 0.01 -20.02
N ALA A 199 2.01 -0.36 -19.18
CA ALA A 199 1.82 -0.48 -17.73
C ALA A 199 2.66 0.54 -16.93
N ILE A 200 2.80 1.77 -17.47
CA ILE A 200 3.41 2.89 -16.73
C ILE A 200 2.45 3.47 -15.69
N PHE A 201 1.16 3.57 -16.01
CA PHE A 201 0.09 4.00 -15.10
C PHE A 201 -0.98 2.91 -14.97
N ASP A 202 -2.26 3.28 -14.92
CA ASP A 202 -3.35 2.31 -14.95
C ASP A 202 -3.30 1.51 -16.27
N SER A 203 -3.52 0.20 -16.17
CA SER A 203 -3.24 -0.76 -17.25
C SER A 203 -4.49 -1.22 -17.97
N PHE A 204 -5.48 -1.74 -17.24
CA PHE A 204 -6.77 -2.14 -17.78
C PHE A 204 -7.83 -2.21 -16.68
N VAL A 205 -9.10 -2.08 -17.07
CA VAL A 205 -10.25 -2.16 -16.16
C VAL A 205 -11.44 -2.82 -16.87
N TRP A 206 -12.26 -3.56 -16.13
CA TRP A 206 -13.55 -4.05 -16.62
C TRP A 206 -14.50 -2.87 -16.74
N VAL A 207 -15.11 -2.71 -17.91
CA VAL A 207 -16.18 -1.71 -18.11
C VAL A 207 -17.56 -2.34 -18.05
N ASP A 208 -17.63 -3.67 -18.22
CA ASP A 208 -18.79 -4.52 -18.02
C ASP A 208 -18.31 -5.98 -17.75
N ASN A 209 -19.21 -6.97 -17.74
CA ASN A 209 -18.88 -8.39 -17.49
C ASN A 209 -18.03 -9.06 -18.59
N SER A 210 -17.91 -8.43 -19.75
CA SER A 210 -17.40 -9.00 -21.01
C SER A 210 -16.43 -8.10 -21.78
N THR A 211 -16.23 -6.86 -21.34
CA THR A 211 -15.39 -5.87 -22.02
C THR A 211 -14.38 -5.27 -21.05
N LEU A 212 -13.13 -5.19 -21.52
CA LEU A 212 -12.03 -4.49 -20.85
C LEU A 212 -11.69 -3.22 -21.62
N LEU A 213 -11.45 -2.12 -20.89
CA LEU A 213 -10.72 -0.98 -21.42
C LEU A 213 -9.24 -1.18 -21.10
N VAL A 214 -8.39 -1.18 -22.13
CA VAL A 214 -6.96 -1.53 -22.03
C VAL A 214 -6.09 -0.38 -22.53
N CYS A 215 -5.10 0.01 -21.74
CA CYS A 215 -4.02 0.93 -22.13
C CYS A 215 -2.96 0.17 -22.92
N THR A 216 -2.92 0.36 -24.24
CA THR A 216 -1.95 -0.31 -25.12
C THR A 216 -0.83 0.62 -25.56
N ILE A 217 0.33 0.05 -25.88
CA ILE A 217 1.39 0.80 -26.56
C ILE A 217 0.86 1.20 -27.94
N PRO A 218 0.88 2.51 -28.31
CA PRO A 218 0.39 2.95 -29.61
C PRO A 218 1.13 2.26 -30.76
N VAL A 219 0.39 1.69 -31.71
CA VAL A 219 0.97 1.09 -32.93
C VAL A 219 1.74 2.15 -33.74
N SER A 220 1.33 3.42 -33.63
CA SER A 220 1.96 4.57 -34.27
C SER A 220 3.17 5.15 -33.53
N ARG A 221 3.63 4.57 -32.41
CA ARG A 221 4.67 5.16 -31.53
C ARG A 221 6.00 5.48 -32.25
N GLY A 222 6.34 4.74 -33.29
CA GLY A 222 7.60 4.93 -34.01
C GLY A 222 8.83 4.46 -33.21
N ALA A 223 10.01 4.92 -33.64
CA ALA A 223 11.29 4.57 -33.03
C ALA A 223 11.54 5.33 -31.72
N LEU A 224 12.42 4.79 -30.87
CA LEU A 224 12.87 5.45 -29.65
C LEU A 224 13.52 6.81 -29.99
N PRO A 225 13.14 7.91 -29.29
CA PRO A 225 13.79 9.20 -29.45
C PRO A 225 15.31 9.07 -29.33
N GLN A 226 16.03 9.79 -30.20
CA GLN A 226 17.49 9.83 -30.18
C GLN A 226 17.96 11.06 -29.43
N LYS A 227 18.93 10.88 -28.53
CA LYS A 227 19.50 12.01 -27.81
C LYS A 227 20.25 12.93 -28.79
N PRO A 228 19.86 14.21 -28.93
CA PRO A 228 20.55 15.09 -29.86
C PRO A 228 21.99 15.33 -29.40
N SER A 229 22.93 15.34 -30.35
CA SER A 229 24.34 15.62 -30.07
C SER A 229 24.57 17.08 -29.63
N VAL A 230 23.68 17.97 -30.02
CA VAL A 230 23.65 19.38 -29.65
C VAL A 230 22.33 19.65 -28.92
N PRO A 231 22.36 20.09 -27.65
CA PRO A 231 21.14 20.50 -26.95
C PRO A 231 20.38 21.57 -27.74
N SER A 232 19.04 21.48 -27.76
CA SER A 232 18.18 22.43 -28.49
C SER A 232 18.28 23.87 -27.95
N GLY A 233 18.70 24.03 -26.69
CA GLY A 233 18.98 25.31 -26.06
C GLY A 233 19.37 25.16 -24.59
N PRO A 234 19.78 26.25 -23.92
CA PRO A 234 20.02 26.22 -22.48
C PRO A 234 18.71 26.05 -21.71
N LYS A 235 18.76 25.38 -20.57
CA LYS A 235 17.66 25.38 -19.59
C LYS A 235 17.62 26.75 -18.93
N ILE A 236 16.66 27.58 -19.31
CA ILE A 236 16.50 28.92 -18.74
C ILE A 236 15.60 28.82 -17.52
N GLN A 237 16.13 29.19 -16.36
CA GLN A 237 15.35 29.48 -15.16
C GLN A 237 15.55 30.96 -14.84
N SER A 238 14.45 31.71 -14.76
CA SER A 238 14.47 33.14 -14.41
C SER A 238 13.83 33.34 -13.04
N ASN A 239 14.51 34.09 -12.18
CA ASN A 239 13.99 34.58 -10.90
C ASN A 239 13.53 36.06 -11.00
N GLU A 240 13.44 36.62 -12.21
CA GLU A 240 13.09 38.03 -12.44
C GLU A 240 11.68 38.37 -11.95
N THR A 241 10.79 37.38 -11.92
CA THR A 241 9.44 37.51 -11.33
C THR A 241 9.45 37.54 -9.80
N LYS A 242 10.61 37.31 -9.15
CA LYS A 242 10.82 37.28 -7.69
C LYS A 242 9.88 36.35 -6.92
N ASN A 243 9.25 35.39 -7.61
CA ASN A 243 8.44 34.37 -6.96
C ASN A 243 9.36 33.36 -6.26
N VAL A 244 9.38 33.40 -4.92
CA VAL A 244 10.11 32.40 -4.12
C VAL A 244 9.25 31.14 -4.03
N VAL A 245 9.53 30.17 -4.91
CA VAL A 245 8.89 28.86 -4.86
C VAL A 245 9.84 27.88 -4.18
N GLN A 246 9.60 27.59 -2.90
CA GLN A 246 10.30 26.52 -2.20
C GLN A 246 9.73 25.18 -2.67
N VAL A 247 10.59 24.31 -3.22
CA VAL A 247 10.22 22.93 -3.60
C VAL A 247 10.94 21.92 -2.72
N ARG A 248 10.30 20.77 -2.50
CA ARG A 248 10.96 19.62 -1.86
C ARG A 248 12.00 19.05 -2.83
N THR A 249 13.02 18.39 -2.30
CA THR A 249 13.95 17.61 -3.12
C THR A 249 13.21 16.40 -3.70
N PHE A 250 13.16 16.30 -5.02
CA PHE A 250 12.61 15.16 -5.73
C PHE A 250 13.71 14.43 -6.50
N GLN A 251 13.57 13.12 -6.63
CA GLN A 251 14.48 12.25 -7.38
C GLN A 251 13.89 11.88 -8.73
N ASP A 252 14.74 11.38 -9.63
CA ASP A 252 14.34 10.78 -10.92
C ASP A 252 13.52 11.72 -11.82
N LEU A 253 13.77 13.03 -11.72
CA LEU A 253 13.11 14.07 -12.51
C LEU A 253 13.62 14.11 -13.96
N LEU A 254 12.82 14.72 -14.84
CA LEU A 254 13.25 15.06 -16.20
C LEU A 254 14.42 16.05 -16.15
N LYS A 255 15.44 15.83 -16.98
CA LYS A 255 16.63 16.70 -17.04
C LYS A 255 16.52 17.73 -18.15
N ASP A 256 16.00 17.34 -19.30
CA ASP A 256 15.97 18.12 -20.55
C ASP A 256 14.78 17.71 -21.45
N GLU A 257 14.61 18.38 -22.59
CA GLU A 257 13.55 18.06 -23.57
C GLU A 257 13.65 16.63 -24.12
N TYR A 258 14.84 16.04 -24.17
CA TYR A 258 15.00 14.65 -24.58
C TYR A 258 14.37 13.70 -23.55
N ASP A 259 14.57 13.94 -22.26
CA ASP A 259 13.86 13.19 -21.21
C ASP A 259 12.33 13.40 -21.31
N ALA A 260 11.86 14.59 -21.68
CA ALA A 260 10.43 14.85 -21.92
C ALA A 260 9.88 14.02 -23.10
N ASP A 261 10.63 13.94 -24.21
CA ASP A 261 10.28 13.11 -25.37
C ASP A 261 10.31 11.62 -25.03
N LEU A 262 11.28 11.16 -24.23
CA LEU A 262 11.32 9.80 -23.72
C LEU A 262 10.13 9.49 -22.80
N PHE A 263 9.74 10.45 -21.96
CA PHE A 263 8.58 10.29 -21.10
C PHE A 263 7.31 10.11 -21.92
N ASP A 264 7.10 10.95 -22.94
CA ASP A 264 5.99 10.80 -23.89
C ASP A 264 6.04 9.45 -24.60
N TYR A 265 7.22 9.03 -25.09
CA TYR A 265 7.39 7.76 -25.80
C TYR A 265 6.98 6.54 -24.95
N TYR A 266 7.38 6.49 -23.67
CA TYR A 266 7.06 5.36 -22.81
C TYR A 266 5.66 5.45 -22.18
N ALA A 267 5.20 6.64 -21.81
CA ALA A 267 3.99 6.83 -21.02
C ALA A 267 2.72 7.00 -21.88
N THR A 268 2.83 7.37 -23.15
CA THR A 268 1.68 7.49 -24.05
C THR A 268 1.04 6.13 -24.31
N SER A 269 -0.29 6.08 -24.15
CA SER A 269 -1.10 4.89 -24.37
C SER A 269 -2.22 5.17 -25.38
N GLN A 270 -2.53 4.20 -26.22
CA GLN A 270 -3.79 4.14 -26.98
C GLN A 270 -4.78 3.30 -26.17
N LEU A 271 -5.94 3.87 -25.82
CA LEU A 271 -6.99 3.10 -25.16
C LEU A 271 -7.73 2.22 -26.18
N MET A 272 -8.02 0.98 -25.79
CA MET A 272 -8.69 -0.02 -26.61
C MET A 272 -9.80 -0.68 -25.78
N LEU A 273 -11.03 -0.64 -26.24
CA LEU A 273 -12.13 -1.47 -25.74
C LEU A 273 -11.99 -2.85 -26.38
N VAL A 274 -11.96 -3.90 -25.55
CA VAL A 274 -11.74 -5.28 -26.00
C VAL A 274 -12.72 -6.22 -25.34
N SER A 275 -13.53 -6.88 -26.15
CA SER A 275 -14.50 -7.87 -25.68
C SER A 275 -13.86 -9.26 -25.56
N LEU A 276 -14.46 -10.15 -24.76
CA LEU A 276 -13.93 -11.51 -24.53
C LEU A 276 -13.80 -12.33 -25.82
N ASP A 277 -14.62 -12.06 -26.84
CA ASP A 277 -14.57 -12.71 -28.15
C ASP A 277 -13.37 -12.25 -29.02
N GLY A 278 -12.62 -11.26 -28.55
CA GLY A 278 -11.47 -10.66 -29.21
C GLY A 278 -11.83 -9.51 -30.17
N THR A 279 -13.06 -8.98 -30.12
CA THR A 279 -13.43 -7.75 -30.82
C THR A 279 -12.72 -6.55 -30.18
N VAL A 280 -12.10 -5.71 -31.00
CA VAL A 280 -11.25 -4.59 -30.56
C VAL A 280 -11.73 -3.28 -31.18
N LYS A 281 -11.89 -2.24 -30.36
CA LYS A 281 -12.26 -0.88 -30.79
C LYS A 281 -11.35 0.16 -30.13
N PRO A 282 -10.63 1.01 -30.89
CA PRO A 282 -9.87 2.11 -30.30
C PRO A 282 -10.80 3.16 -29.69
N MET A 283 -10.36 3.75 -28.57
CA MET A 283 -11.08 4.80 -27.84
C MET A 283 -10.15 5.99 -27.61
N GLY A 284 -10.61 7.18 -28.00
CA GLY A 284 -9.86 8.42 -27.84
C GLY A 284 -8.52 8.48 -28.60
N PRO A 285 -7.87 9.64 -28.65
CA PRO A 285 -6.52 9.77 -29.19
C PRO A 285 -5.48 9.17 -28.22
N PRO A 286 -4.27 8.81 -28.70
CA PRO A 286 -3.16 8.49 -27.82
C PRO A 286 -2.83 9.66 -26.88
N ALA A 287 -2.67 9.38 -25.59
CA ALA A 287 -2.28 10.36 -24.59
C ALA A 287 -1.57 9.67 -23.41
N VAL A 288 -0.95 10.46 -22.52
CA VAL A 288 -0.41 9.96 -21.25
C VAL A 288 -1.55 9.77 -20.25
N TYR A 289 -2.36 8.73 -20.45
CA TYR A 289 -3.44 8.37 -19.54
C TYR A 289 -2.88 7.88 -18.19
N THR A 290 -3.42 8.41 -17.11
CA THR A 290 -2.98 8.15 -15.72
C THR A 290 -4.00 7.38 -14.90
N SER A 291 -5.30 7.54 -15.19
CA SER A 291 -6.36 6.65 -14.68
C SER A 291 -7.50 6.47 -15.68
N ILE A 292 -8.16 5.32 -15.55
CA ILE A 292 -9.31 4.89 -16.34
C ILE A 292 -10.39 4.39 -15.37
N ASP A 293 -11.42 5.20 -15.11
CA ASP A 293 -12.38 4.97 -14.03
C ASP A 293 -13.81 4.82 -14.57
N PRO A 294 -14.32 3.58 -14.69
CA PRO A 294 -15.73 3.34 -15.05
C PRO A 294 -16.68 3.87 -13.99
N SER A 295 -17.82 4.41 -14.45
CA SER A 295 -18.91 4.81 -13.57
C SER A 295 -19.53 3.57 -12.91
N PRO A 296 -20.07 3.70 -11.69
CA PRO A 296 -20.75 2.60 -11.00
C PRO A 296 -21.85 1.90 -11.82
N ASP A 297 -22.56 2.60 -12.72
CA ASP A 297 -23.60 2.03 -13.59
C ASP A 297 -23.11 1.64 -15.00
N ASP A 298 -21.79 1.52 -15.20
CA ASP A 298 -21.16 1.07 -16.45
C ASP A 298 -21.49 1.92 -17.70
N LYS A 299 -22.05 3.14 -17.53
CA LYS A 299 -22.43 4.03 -18.64
C LYS A 299 -21.35 5.00 -19.08
N TYR A 300 -20.47 5.38 -18.18
CA TYR A 300 -19.47 6.41 -18.40
C TYR A 300 -18.07 5.96 -17.98
N LEU A 301 -17.08 6.67 -18.52
CA LEU A 301 -15.68 6.53 -18.21
C LEU A 301 -15.13 7.91 -17.87
N MET A 302 -14.49 8.03 -16.71
CA MET A 302 -13.70 9.20 -16.35
C MET A 302 -12.23 8.90 -16.66
N LEU A 303 -11.65 9.69 -17.55
CA LEU A 303 -10.26 9.53 -18.00
C LEU A 303 -9.42 10.68 -17.47
N SER A 304 -8.31 10.36 -16.80
CA SER A 304 -7.31 11.35 -16.39
C SER A 304 -6.09 11.24 -17.30
N SER A 305 -5.60 12.34 -17.86
CA SER A 305 -4.37 12.38 -18.66
C SER A 305 -3.45 13.52 -18.25
N ILE A 306 -2.16 13.35 -18.54
CA ILE A 306 -1.12 14.38 -18.38
C ILE A 306 -0.74 14.91 -19.77
N HIS A 307 -0.44 16.21 -19.86
CA HIS A 307 0.07 16.83 -21.09
C HIS A 307 1.13 17.90 -20.81
N ARG A 308 1.84 18.29 -21.87
CA ARG A 308 2.84 19.37 -21.84
C ARG A 308 2.20 20.74 -21.51
N PRO A 309 2.97 21.71 -20.99
CA PRO A 309 4.40 21.64 -20.68
C PRO A 309 4.70 20.82 -19.41
N TYR A 310 5.80 20.06 -19.45
CA TYR A 310 6.30 19.33 -18.29
C TYR A 310 7.25 20.18 -17.46
N SER A 311 7.46 19.76 -16.22
CA SER A 311 8.44 20.36 -15.33
C SER A 311 9.68 19.49 -15.19
N TYR A 312 10.79 20.16 -14.98
CA TYR A 312 12.09 19.58 -14.70
C TYR A 312 12.49 19.67 -13.22
N ILE A 313 11.58 20.13 -12.36
CA ILE A 313 11.82 20.32 -10.91
C ILE A 313 10.78 19.63 -10.01
N VAL A 314 9.68 19.13 -10.59
CA VAL A 314 8.66 18.35 -9.88
C VAL A 314 8.29 17.07 -10.64
N PRO A 315 7.81 16.01 -9.95
CA PRO A 315 7.42 14.76 -10.59
C PRO A 315 6.10 14.88 -11.38
N CYS A 316 5.78 13.87 -12.21
CA CYS A 316 4.64 13.86 -13.13
C CYS A 316 3.28 14.11 -12.45
N GLY A 317 3.13 13.77 -11.17
CA GLY A 317 1.91 14.08 -10.39
C GLY A 317 1.63 15.59 -10.24
N ARG A 318 2.60 16.45 -10.58
CA ARG A 318 2.48 17.91 -10.60
C ARG A 318 2.39 18.51 -12.00
N PHE A 319 2.50 17.70 -13.06
CA PHE A 319 2.34 18.16 -14.45
C PHE A 319 0.89 18.58 -14.73
N PRO A 320 0.64 19.33 -15.82
CA PRO A 320 -0.71 19.64 -16.26
C PRO A 320 -1.55 18.37 -16.37
N LYS A 321 -2.78 18.43 -15.85
CA LYS A 321 -3.66 17.28 -15.75
C LYS A 321 -5.03 17.63 -16.32
N ARG A 322 -5.45 16.89 -17.34
CA ARG A 322 -6.82 16.94 -17.86
C ARG A 322 -7.65 15.79 -17.33
N VAL A 323 -8.91 16.06 -17.01
CA VAL A 323 -9.90 15.04 -16.66
C VAL A 323 -11.09 15.19 -17.59
N GLU A 324 -11.43 14.12 -18.29
CA GLU A 324 -12.50 14.09 -19.29
C GLU A 324 -13.52 13.02 -18.94
N LEU A 325 -14.76 13.29 -19.34
CA LEU A 325 -15.87 12.37 -19.22
C LEU A 325 -16.25 11.84 -20.60
N TRP A 326 -16.37 10.53 -20.69
CA TRP A 326 -16.70 9.79 -21.90
C TRP A 326 -17.85 8.82 -21.62
N THR A 327 -18.59 8.42 -22.65
CA THR A 327 -19.47 7.25 -22.56
C THR A 327 -18.66 5.96 -22.54
N ALA A 328 -19.22 4.88 -22.00
CA ALA A 328 -18.59 3.57 -21.98
C ALA A 328 -18.29 3.01 -23.38
N ASP A 329 -19.05 3.41 -24.41
CA ASP A 329 -18.80 3.05 -25.82
C ASP A 329 -17.73 3.93 -26.50
N GLY A 330 -17.15 4.91 -25.80
CA GLY A 330 -16.00 5.68 -26.28
C GLY A 330 -16.33 7.01 -26.97
N LYS A 331 -17.47 7.64 -26.67
CA LYS A 331 -17.80 8.98 -27.15
C LYS A 331 -17.44 10.03 -26.09
N PHE A 332 -16.76 11.09 -26.51
CA PHE A 332 -16.45 12.22 -25.63
C PHE A 332 -17.72 12.97 -25.25
N ILE A 333 -17.85 13.35 -23.99
CA ILE A 333 -18.99 14.12 -23.46
C ILE A 333 -18.55 15.54 -23.12
N ARG A 334 -17.64 15.68 -22.15
CA ARG A 334 -17.13 16.97 -21.69
C ARG A 334 -15.80 16.86 -20.97
N GLU A 335 -15.09 17.97 -20.90
CA GLU A 335 -13.96 18.14 -20.00
C GLU A 335 -14.46 18.53 -18.60
N LEU A 336 -13.98 17.85 -17.55
CA LEU A 336 -14.30 18.18 -16.15
C LEU A 336 -13.36 19.25 -15.58
N CYS A 337 -12.08 19.19 -15.96
CA CYS A 337 -11.07 20.23 -15.70
C CYS A 337 -9.79 20.01 -16.52
N ASP A 338 -9.08 21.11 -16.79
CA ASP A 338 -7.67 21.16 -17.21
C ASP A 338 -6.88 21.93 -16.14
N LEU A 339 -6.10 21.21 -15.34
CA LEU A 339 -5.33 21.76 -14.23
C LEU A 339 -3.93 22.15 -14.72
N PRO A 340 -3.48 23.40 -14.49
CA PRO A 340 -2.16 23.85 -14.95
C PRO A 340 -1.03 23.18 -14.17
N LEU A 341 0.20 23.28 -14.69
CA LEU A 341 1.42 22.85 -14.02
C LEU A 341 1.51 23.40 -12.58
N ALA A 342 1.83 22.54 -11.61
CA ALA A 342 1.78 22.85 -10.18
C ALA A 342 3.15 22.78 -9.49
N GLU A 343 4.07 23.63 -9.96
CA GLU A 343 5.38 23.86 -9.33
C GLU A 343 5.26 24.68 -8.03
N ASP A 344 4.19 25.47 -7.90
CA ASP A 344 4.00 26.51 -6.88
C ASP A 344 3.29 26.06 -5.59
N ILE A 345 3.02 24.77 -5.42
CA ILE A 345 2.37 24.28 -4.19
C ILE A 345 3.34 24.44 -3.01
N PRO A 346 2.97 25.17 -1.96
CA PRO A 346 3.84 25.43 -0.81
C PRO A 346 4.32 24.16 -0.10
N ILE A 347 5.52 24.21 0.49
CA ILE A 347 6.12 23.06 1.20
C ILE A 347 5.45 22.76 2.55
N ALA A 348 4.69 23.71 3.09
CA ALA A 348 3.98 23.56 4.35
C ALA A 348 3.10 22.32 4.29
N THR A 349 3.25 21.42 5.27
CA THR A 349 2.46 20.18 5.31
C THR A 349 0.96 20.51 5.30
N SER A 350 0.18 19.69 4.60
CA SER A 350 -1.24 19.93 4.28
C SER A 350 -1.52 20.98 3.19
N SER A 351 -0.50 21.50 2.49
CA SER A 351 -0.70 22.30 1.25
C SER A 351 -1.07 21.41 0.07
N VAL A 352 -1.92 21.92 -0.83
CA VAL A 352 -2.54 21.15 -1.92
C VAL A 352 -2.57 21.94 -3.22
N ARG A 353 -2.87 21.24 -4.33
CA ARG A 353 -3.10 21.87 -5.64
C ARG A 353 -4.40 22.69 -5.61
N LYS A 354 -4.39 23.83 -6.30
CA LYS A 354 -5.58 24.63 -6.63
C LYS A 354 -6.48 23.91 -7.64
N GLY A 355 -7.76 24.28 -7.68
CA GLY A 355 -8.77 23.72 -8.59
C GLY A 355 -9.36 22.38 -8.12
N LYS A 356 -10.08 21.70 -9.02
CA LYS A 356 -10.73 20.42 -8.75
C LYS A 356 -9.70 19.35 -8.43
N ARG A 357 -9.72 18.81 -7.22
CA ARG A 357 -8.87 17.71 -6.77
C ARG A 357 -9.72 16.57 -6.21
N SER A 358 -9.14 15.38 -6.10
CA SER A 358 -9.84 14.20 -5.57
C SER A 358 -11.16 13.94 -6.30
N ILE A 359 -11.13 13.96 -7.64
CA ILE A 359 -12.31 13.75 -8.49
C ILE A 359 -12.56 12.24 -8.58
N TYR A 360 -13.74 11.78 -8.15
CA TYR A 360 -14.11 10.37 -8.11
C TYR A 360 -15.60 10.17 -8.40
N TRP A 361 -15.97 8.94 -8.74
CA TRP A 361 -17.36 8.50 -8.74
C TRP A 361 -17.85 8.26 -7.30
N ARG A 362 -19.08 8.69 -7.02
CA ARG A 362 -19.81 8.32 -5.80
C ARG A 362 -20.25 6.85 -5.92
N PRO A 363 -19.78 5.95 -5.04
CA PRO A 363 -19.94 4.51 -5.22
C PRO A 363 -21.37 4.00 -4.99
N ASP A 364 -22.18 4.66 -4.16
CA ASP A 364 -23.57 4.25 -3.85
C ASP A 364 -24.61 4.75 -4.87
N LYS A 365 -24.21 5.58 -5.84
CA LYS A 365 -25.14 6.27 -6.75
C LYS A 365 -24.67 6.17 -8.21
N PRO A 366 -25.57 5.90 -9.18
CA PRO A 366 -25.21 5.89 -10.59
C PRO A 366 -24.68 7.25 -11.04
N SER A 367 -23.63 7.23 -11.86
CA SER A 367 -23.16 8.39 -12.64
C SER A 367 -23.03 9.72 -11.87
N THR A 368 -22.72 9.69 -10.58
CA THR A 368 -22.56 10.92 -9.77
C THR A 368 -21.09 11.11 -9.43
N LEU A 369 -20.55 12.27 -9.77
CA LEU A 369 -19.16 12.67 -9.49
C LEU A 369 -19.11 13.44 -8.18
N TYR A 370 -17.96 13.38 -7.50
CA TYR A 370 -17.63 14.32 -6.43
C TYR A 370 -16.16 14.76 -6.54
N TRP A 371 -15.87 15.96 -6.05
CA TRP A 371 -14.51 16.50 -5.97
C TRP A 371 -14.38 17.47 -4.81
N VAL A 372 -13.16 17.96 -4.60
CA VAL A 372 -12.85 18.91 -3.52
C VAL A 372 -12.14 20.12 -4.10
N GLU A 373 -12.42 21.31 -3.57
CA GLU A 373 -11.67 22.53 -3.87
C GLU A 373 -11.24 23.24 -2.58
N THR A 374 -10.01 23.73 -2.61
CA THR A 374 -9.34 24.42 -1.50
C THR A 374 -9.72 25.91 -1.49
N GLN A 375 -9.92 26.49 -0.30
CA GLN A 375 -10.36 27.89 -0.13
C GLN A 375 -9.24 28.83 0.34
N ASP A 376 -8.10 28.27 0.76
CA ASP A 376 -6.88 28.98 1.16
C ASP A 376 -5.89 29.14 -0.01
N GLY A 377 -6.35 28.99 -1.25
CA GLY A 377 -5.48 28.99 -2.43
C GLY A 377 -4.49 27.82 -2.46
N GLY A 378 -4.65 26.81 -1.60
CA GLY A 378 -3.80 25.63 -1.49
C GLY A 378 -2.62 25.78 -0.53
N ASP A 379 -2.45 26.95 0.10
CA ASP A 379 -1.40 27.20 1.10
C ASP A 379 -1.91 26.90 2.51
N ALA A 380 -1.33 25.89 3.15
CA ALA A 380 -1.68 25.52 4.53
C ALA A 380 -1.34 26.59 5.58
N LYS A 381 -0.57 27.63 5.23
CA LYS A 381 -0.28 28.77 6.13
C LYS A 381 -1.36 29.84 6.12
N VAL A 382 -2.23 29.85 5.12
CA VAL A 382 -3.31 30.84 5.03
C VAL A 382 -4.49 30.33 5.86
N GLU A 383 -4.91 31.13 6.83
CA GLU A 383 -6.04 30.80 7.70
C GLU A 383 -7.36 31.22 7.05
N VAL A 384 -8.25 30.25 6.82
CA VAL A 384 -9.59 30.43 6.25
C VAL A 384 -10.57 29.44 6.87
N SER A 385 -11.87 29.74 6.82
CA SER A 385 -12.95 28.80 7.10
C SER A 385 -14.13 29.09 6.14
N PRO A 386 -14.65 28.09 5.42
CA PRO A 386 -14.13 26.72 5.35
C PRO A 386 -12.80 26.68 4.60
N ARG A 387 -11.99 25.65 4.87
CA ARG A 387 -10.72 25.38 4.22
C ARG A 387 -10.86 24.56 2.95
N ASP A 388 -11.76 23.59 2.96
CA ASP A 388 -12.10 22.79 1.79
C ASP A 388 -13.61 22.73 1.61
N ILE A 389 -14.05 22.65 0.35
CA ILE A 389 -15.44 22.42 0.00
C ILE A 389 -15.51 21.16 -0.87
N VAL A 390 -16.38 20.24 -0.48
CA VAL A 390 -16.69 19.01 -1.24
C VAL A 390 -17.92 19.25 -2.09
N TYR A 391 -17.81 19.02 -3.39
CA TYR A 391 -18.86 19.18 -4.37
C TYR A 391 -19.34 17.85 -4.92
N MET A 392 -20.60 17.79 -5.37
CA MET A 392 -21.19 16.70 -6.13
C MET A 392 -21.85 17.23 -7.40
N GLU A 393 -21.82 16.43 -8.46
CA GLU A 393 -22.50 16.75 -9.73
C GLU A 393 -22.86 15.45 -10.45
N ASN A 394 -23.99 15.41 -11.14
CA ASN A 394 -24.29 14.31 -12.07
C ASN A 394 -23.31 14.36 -13.26
N ALA A 395 -22.99 13.21 -13.84
CA ALA A 395 -22.13 13.09 -15.02
C ALA A 395 -22.62 14.01 -16.15
N GLU A 396 -23.93 13.97 -16.41
CA GLU A 396 -24.66 14.88 -17.30
C GLU A 396 -25.66 15.71 -16.47
N PRO A 397 -25.33 16.96 -16.11
CA PRO A 397 -26.22 17.83 -15.33
C PRO A 397 -27.45 18.22 -16.16
N ILE A 398 -28.65 18.04 -15.58
CA ILE A 398 -29.91 18.40 -16.24
C ILE A 398 -29.95 19.93 -16.35
N ASN A 399 -30.24 20.47 -17.53
CA ASN A 399 -30.41 21.91 -17.77
C ASN A 399 -29.24 22.80 -17.30
N GLY A 400 -28.02 22.27 -17.21
CA GLY A 400 -26.85 23.04 -16.76
C GLY A 400 -26.88 23.41 -15.26
N GLU A 401 -27.51 22.57 -14.44
CA GLU A 401 -27.47 22.67 -12.97
C GLU A 401 -26.03 22.87 -12.45
N GLN A 402 -25.89 23.76 -11.46
CA GLN A 402 -24.61 24.00 -10.80
C GLN A 402 -24.25 22.85 -9.86
N PRO A 403 -22.94 22.59 -9.65
CA PRO A 403 -22.50 21.62 -8.66
C PRO A 403 -23.08 21.88 -7.26
N GLU A 404 -23.52 20.81 -6.61
CA GLU A 404 -24.03 20.85 -5.25
C GLU A 404 -22.88 20.80 -4.24
N ILE A 405 -22.97 21.57 -3.15
CA ILE A 405 -22.04 21.44 -2.02
C ILE A 405 -22.53 20.30 -1.13
N LEU A 406 -21.75 19.23 -1.03
CA LEU A 406 -21.98 18.15 -0.07
C LEU A 406 -21.63 18.60 1.35
N HIS A 407 -20.43 19.15 1.52
CA HIS A 407 -19.93 19.52 2.84
C HIS A 407 -18.79 20.54 2.78
N LYS A 408 -18.64 21.32 3.85
CA LYS A 408 -17.60 22.33 4.06
C LYS A 408 -16.76 21.91 5.25
N LEU A 409 -15.44 21.88 5.09
CA LEU A 409 -14.48 21.38 6.06
C LEU A 409 -13.57 22.51 6.53
N ASP A 410 -13.24 22.54 7.81
CA ASP A 410 -12.32 23.54 8.39
C ASP A 410 -10.85 23.08 8.34
N LEU A 411 -10.63 21.78 8.20
CA LEU A 411 -9.33 21.15 8.02
C LEU A 411 -9.21 20.58 6.60
N ARG A 412 -8.14 19.82 6.34
CA ARG A 412 -7.90 19.28 5.00
C ARG A 412 -8.65 17.96 4.80
N TYR A 413 -9.41 17.87 3.71
CA TYR A 413 -10.14 16.68 3.27
C TYR A 413 -9.28 15.41 3.31
N GLY A 414 -9.79 14.38 3.96
CA GLY A 414 -9.15 13.08 4.18
C GLY A 414 -9.85 11.90 3.50
N GLY A 415 -10.99 12.09 2.84
CA GLY A 415 -11.74 11.03 2.15
C GLY A 415 -13.22 10.99 2.53
N ILE A 416 -13.96 10.07 1.91
CA ILE A 416 -15.37 9.78 2.24
C ILE A 416 -15.57 8.26 2.22
N SER A 417 -16.22 7.73 3.25
CA SER A 417 -16.83 6.40 3.24
C SER A 417 -18.32 6.57 2.99
N TRP A 418 -18.76 6.16 1.80
CA TRP A 418 -20.16 6.29 1.37
C TRP A 418 -21.00 5.12 1.86
N CYS A 419 -22.26 5.36 2.24
CA CYS A 419 -23.22 4.30 2.53
C CYS A 419 -24.38 4.33 1.54
N ASP A 420 -25.17 5.39 1.57
CA ASP A 420 -26.38 5.58 0.76
C ASP A 420 -26.83 7.07 0.75
N GLU A 421 -28.06 7.34 0.32
CA GLU A 421 -28.66 8.68 0.27
C GLU A 421 -28.75 9.40 1.63
N SER A 422 -28.69 8.65 2.73
CA SER A 422 -28.90 9.13 4.10
C SER A 422 -27.64 9.17 4.94
N LEU A 423 -26.56 8.50 4.53
CA LEU A 423 -25.35 8.38 5.32
C LEU A 423 -24.08 8.33 4.46
N ALA A 424 -23.14 9.21 4.80
CA ALA A 424 -21.74 9.13 4.44
C ALA A 424 -20.88 9.62 5.62
N LEU A 425 -19.68 9.05 5.75
CA LEU A 425 -18.67 9.52 6.71
C LEU A 425 -17.60 10.32 5.98
N VAL A 426 -17.52 11.63 6.23
CA VAL A 426 -16.53 12.52 5.63
C VAL A 426 -15.38 12.75 6.62
N TYR A 427 -14.14 12.54 6.17
CA TYR A 427 -12.96 12.68 7.01
C TYR A 427 -12.23 13.99 6.71
N GLU A 428 -11.72 14.65 7.74
CA GLU A 428 -10.78 15.77 7.61
C GLU A 428 -9.63 15.62 8.61
N SER A 429 -8.46 16.15 8.27
CA SER A 429 -7.27 16.07 9.12
C SER A 429 -6.38 17.30 8.98
N TRP A 430 -5.59 17.56 10.02
CA TRP A 430 -4.61 18.62 10.04
C TRP A 430 -3.31 18.15 10.66
N TYR A 431 -2.24 18.16 9.86
CA TYR A 431 -0.96 17.60 10.29
C TYR A 431 -0.39 18.38 11.48
N LYS A 432 -0.37 19.72 11.44
CA LYS A 432 0.28 20.57 12.46
C LYS A 432 -0.21 20.26 13.88
N THR A 433 -1.51 20.02 14.04
CA THR A 433 -2.15 19.74 15.33
C THR A 433 -2.45 18.25 15.53
N ARG A 434 -2.13 17.40 14.55
CA ARG A 434 -2.48 15.97 14.51
C ARG A 434 -3.99 15.73 14.64
N LYS A 435 -4.80 16.75 14.38
CA LYS A 435 -6.25 16.70 14.57
C LYS A 435 -6.89 15.93 13.43
N THR A 436 -7.82 15.04 13.75
CA THR A 436 -8.67 14.34 12.77
C THR A 436 -10.12 14.41 13.21
N ARG A 437 -11.02 14.59 12.24
CA ARG A 437 -12.46 14.59 12.46
C ARG A 437 -13.17 13.72 11.45
N THR A 438 -14.22 13.06 11.93
CA THR A 438 -15.16 12.30 11.11
C THR A 438 -16.53 12.95 11.25
N TRP A 439 -17.14 13.29 10.12
CA TRP A 439 -18.46 13.89 10.02
C TRP A 439 -19.47 12.87 9.51
N VAL A 440 -20.67 12.87 10.09
CA VAL A 440 -21.85 12.21 9.51
C VAL A 440 -22.56 13.22 8.62
N VAL A 441 -22.73 12.87 7.36
CA VAL A 441 -23.42 13.67 6.35
C VAL A 441 -24.53 12.82 5.75
N ALA A 442 -25.69 13.42 5.49
CA ALA A 442 -26.77 12.79 4.73
C ALA A 442 -26.76 13.33 3.29
N PRO A 443 -26.14 12.62 2.33
CA PRO A 443 -25.76 13.23 1.06
C PRO A 443 -26.91 13.78 0.23
N ASP A 444 -28.11 13.19 0.31
CA ASP A 444 -29.27 13.59 -0.49
C ASP A 444 -30.39 14.23 0.35
N LYS A 445 -30.15 14.46 1.66
CA LYS A 445 -31.12 15.05 2.59
C LYS A 445 -30.65 16.42 3.06
N LYS A 446 -30.93 17.45 2.26
CA LYS A 446 -30.48 18.84 2.47
C LYS A 446 -30.93 19.46 3.80
N ASP A 447 -32.05 19.00 4.34
CA ASP A 447 -32.59 19.50 5.62
C ASP A 447 -31.87 18.90 6.84
N VAL A 448 -31.02 17.89 6.65
CA VAL A 448 -30.26 17.24 7.72
C VAL A 448 -28.87 17.88 7.80
N SER A 449 -28.64 18.61 8.89
CA SER A 449 -27.34 19.24 9.13
C SER A 449 -26.28 18.18 9.46
N PRO A 450 -25.06 18.26 8.87
CA PRO A 450 -23.94 17.43 9.25
C PRO A 450 -23.60 17.53 10.74
N CYS A 451 -23.16 16.43 11.35
CA CYS A 451 -22.69 16.42 12.73
C CYS A 451 -21.33 15.75 12.87
N ILE A 452 -20.55 16.17 13.88
CA ILE A 452 -19.25 15.56 14.18
C ILE A 452 -19.49 14.24 14.91
N LEU A 453 -18.95 13.16 14.37
CA LEU A 453 -18.96 11.85 14.98
C LEU A 453 -17.76 11.64 15.91
N PHE A 454 -16.58 11.98 15.42
CA PHE A 454 -15.33 11.87 16.16
C PHE A 454 -14.50 13.13 15.94
N ASP A 455 -13.95 13.68 17.02
CA ASP A 455 -12.94 14.74 17.01
C ASP A 455 -11.81 14.30 17.95
N ARG A 456 -10.64 13.94 17.38
CA ARG A 456 -9.55 13.28 18.11
C ARG A 456 -8.18 13.66 17.56
N SER A 457 -7.13 13.28 18.29
CA SER A 457 -5.76 13.25 17.76
C SER A 457 -5.51 11.97 16.99
N SER A 458 -4.87 12.04 15.83
CA SER A 458 -4.40 10.86 15.09
C SER A 458 -3.30 10.09 15.81
N GLU A 459 -2.64 10.71 16.81
CA GLU A 459 -1.58 10.08 17.59
C GLU A 459 -2.11 9.28 18.79
N ASP A 460 -3.33 9.59 19.26
CA ASP A 460 -4.00 8.85 20.33
C ASP A 460 -4.61 7.57 19.76
N VAL A 461 -3.88 6.46 19.75
CA VAL A 461 -4.36 5.18 19.23
C VAL A 461 -5.30 4.44 20.19
N TYR A 462 -5.30 4.79 21.48
CA TYR A 462 -6.19 4.16 22.46
C TYR A 462 -7.65 4.57 22.30
N SER A 463 -7.92 5.78 21.82
CA SER A 463 -9.29 6.23 21.50
C SER A 463 -9.72 5.96 20.06
N ASP A 464 -8.94 5.21 19.27
CA ASP A 464 -9.27 4.92 17.88
C ASP A 464 -10.56 4.08 17.78
N PRO A 465 -11.65 4.61 17.19
CA PRO A 465 -12.92 3.90 17.08
C PRO A 465 -12.89 2.78 16.05
N GLY A 466 -11.81 2.64 15.27
CA GLY A 466 -11.75 1.76 14.11
C GLY A 466 -12.35 2.42 12.86
N SER A 467 -12.40 1.64 11.78
CA SER A 467 -12.93 2.04 10.48
C SER A 467 -14.18 1.25 10.12
N PRO A 468 -15.15 1.86 9.41
CA PRO A 468 -16.32 1.14 8.95
C PRO A 468 -15.93 0.01 7.99
N MET A 469 -16.51 -1.17 8.17
CA MET A 469 -16.42 -2.23 7.17
C MET A 469 -17.26 -1.86 5.94
N LEU A 470 -16.78 -2.28 4.77
CA LEU A 470 -17.47 -2.05 3.51
C LEU A 470 -18.06 -3.34 2.96
N ARG A 471 -19.21 -3.22 2.31
CA ARG A 471 -19.86 -4.25 1.50
C ARG A 471 -19.90 -3.84 0.03
N ARG A 472 -19.97 -4.82 -0.86
CA ARG A 472 -20.12 -4.65 -2.30
C ARG A 472 -21.59 -4.37 -2.64
N THR A 473 -21.81 -3.47 -3.59
CA THR A 473 -23.14 -3.15 -4.14
C THR A 473 -23.46 -4.00 -5.37
N ALA A 474 -24.70 -3.93 -5.84
CA ALA A 474 -25.12 -4.53 -7.12
C ALA A 474 -24.34 -3.97 -8.32
N MET A 475 -23.88 -2.73 -8.18
CA MET A 475 -23.08 -1.97 -9.15
C MET A 475 -21.59 -2.31 -9.08
N GLY A 476 -21.18 -3.23 -8.20
CA GLY A 476 -19.80 -3.67 -8.06
C GLY A 476 -18.85 -2.71 -7.35
N THR A 477 -19.38 -1.59 -6.85
CA THR A 477 -18.67 -0.65 -5.97
C THR A 477 -18.72 -1.12 -4.51
N TYR A 478 -18.08 -0.36 -3.61
CA TYR A 478 -18.06 -0.66 -2.17
C TYR A 478 -18.58 0.50 -1.34
N VAL A 479 -19.51 0.21 -0.44
CA VAL A 479 -20.18 1.16 0.47
C VAL A 479 -20.14 0.63 1.91
N ILE A 480 -20.40 1.46 2.91
CA ILE A 480 -20.45 1.05 4.32
C ILE A 480 -21.48 -0.07 4.49
N ALA A 481 -21.07 -1.13 5.20
CA ALA A 481 -21.96 -2.20 5.58
C ALA A 481 -22.81 -1.78 6.79
N LYS A 482 -24.12 -1.75 6.60
CA LYS A 482 -25.10 -1.67 7.69
C LYS A 482 -25.49 -3.08 8.13
N VAL A 483 -25.69 -3.24 9.44
CA VAL A 483 -26.07 -4.50 10.06
C VAL A 483 -27.32 -4.28 10.90
N ASN A 484 -28.32 -5.15 10.70
CA ASN A 484 -29.56 -5.11 11.48
C ASN A 484 -29.62 -6.25 12.49
N LYS A 485 -30.13 -5.96 13.67
CA LYS A 485 -30.54 -6.96 14.65
C LYS A 485 -31.99 -7.40 14.42
N GLN A 486 -32.42 -8.42 15.16
CA GLN A 486 -33.79 -8.95 15.09
C GLN A 486 -34.87 -7.96 15.53
N ASP A 487 -34.50 -6.93 16.30
CA ASP A 487 -35.36 -5.82 16.72
C ASP A 487 -35.41 -4.66 15.70
N GLU A 488 -34.90 -4.90 14.48
CA GLU A 488 -34.81 -3.93 13.37
C GLU A 488 -33.91 -2.71 13.65
N SER A 489 -33.12 -2.73 14.72
CA SER A 489 -32.12 -1.69 14.96
C SER A 489 -30.92 -1.84 14.01
N THR A 490 -30.50 -0.72 13.41
CA THR A 490 -29.42 -0.65 12.41
C THR A 490 -28.12 -0.10 13.00
N TYR A 491 -27.02 -0.79 12.73
CA TYR A 491 -25.68 -0.47 13.19
C TYR A 491 -24.67 -0.44 12.05
N LEU A 492 -23.53 0.20 12.29
CA LEU A 492 -22.34 0.06 11.45
C LEU A 492 -21.38 -0.94 12.08
N LEU A 493 -20.62 -1.65 11.25
CA LEU A 493 -19.50 -2.48 11.72
C LEU A 493 -18.22 -1.66 11.77
N LEU A 494 -17.66 -1.45 12.97
CA LEU A 494 -16.36 -0.80 13.15
C LEU A 494 -15.28 -1.83 13.45
N ASN A 495 -14.28 -1.90 12.57
CA ASN A 495 -13.09 -2.76 12.72
C ASN A 495 -11.89 -1.91 13.17
N GLY A 496 -11.28 -2.25 14.30
CA GLY A 496 -10.17 -1.50 14.87
C GLY A 496 -9.05 -2.37 15.41
N MET A 497 -7.86 -1.78 15.56
CA MET A 497 -6.68 -2.47 16.12
C MET A 497 -6.73 -2.60 17.64
N GLY A 498 -7.56 -1.80 18.32
CA GLY A 498 -7.77 -1.82 19.77
C GLY A 498 -6.48 -1.74 20.58
N ALA A 499 -5.67 -0.70 20.35
CA ALA A 499 -4.45 -0.49 21.11
C ALA A 499 -4.78 -0.29 22.61
N THR A 500 -4.11 -1.05 23.47
CA THR A 500 -4.19 -0.91 24.94
C THR A 500 -2.77 -0.85 25.52
N PRO A 501 -2.60 -0.53 26.82
CA PRO A 501 -1.30 -0.65 27.48
C PRO A 501 -0.65 -2.02 27.31
N GLU A 502 -1.43 -3.10 27.25
CA GLU A 502 -1.01 -4.49 27.06
C GLU A 502 -0.62 -4.85 25.61
N GLY A 503 -0.97 -4.00 24.65
CA GLY A 503 -0.75 -4.19 23.22
C GLY A 503 -2.04 -4.12 22.42
N ASN A 504 -1.94 -4.35 21.12
CA ASN A 504 -3.12 -4.35 20.24
C ASN A 504 -4.02 -5.55 20.52
N VAL A 505 -5.30 -5.27 20.78
CA VAL A 505 -6.40 -6.23 20.86
C VAL A 505 -7.43 -5.86 19.79
N PRO A 506 -7.27 -6.34 18.55
CA PRO A 506 -8.19 -6.00 17.47
C PRO A 506 -9.62 -6.42 17.77
N PHE A 507 -10.58 -5.69 17.22
CA PHE A 507 -11.98 -5.85 17.56
C PHE A 507 -12.92 -5.58 16.38
N LEU A 508 -14.17 -6.02 16.57
CA LEU A 508 -15.30 -5.67 15.74
C LEU A 508 -16.46 -5.22 16.66
N ASP A 509 -16.86 -3.96 16.49
CA ASP A 509 -17.98 -3.36 17.22
C ASP A 509 -19.19 -3.16 16.29
N LEU A 510 -20.39 -3.35 16.83
CA LEU A 510 -21.59 -2.72 16.32
C LEU A 510 -21.66 -1.30 16.85
N PHE A 511 -21.90 -0.33 15.97
CA PHE A 511 -21.93 1.08 16.30
C PHE A 511 -23.24 1.71 15.87
N ASP A 512 -23.98 2.27 16.83
CA ASP A 512 -25.18 3.04 16.57
C ASP A 512 -24.80 4.48 16.26
N ILE A 513 -25.03 4.88 15.02
CA ILE A 513 -24.67 6.20 14.52
C ILE A 513 -25.46 7.35 15.16
N ASN A 514 -26.67 7.07 15.68
CA ASN A 514 -27.56 8.06 16.25
C ASN A 514 -27.25 8.31 17.73
N THR A 515 -26.91 7.26 18.47
CA THR A 515 -26.62 7.34 19.91
C THR A 515 -25.13 7.40 20.24
N GLY A 516 -24.26 7.01 19.30
CA GLY A 516 -22.82 6.84 19.54
C GLY A 516 -22.48 5.59 20.38
N SER A 517 -23.47 4.74 20.68
CA SER A 517 -23.28 3.52 21.46
C SER A 517 -22.50 2.46 20.69
N LYS A 518 -21.68 1.68 21.41
CA LYS A 518 -20.86 0.61 20.86
C LYS A 518 -21.16 -0.71 21.57
N GLU A 519 -21.24 -1.79 20.81
CA GLU A 519 -21.31 -3.15 21.33
C GLU A 519 -20.21 -4.00 20.72
N ARG A 520 -19.35 -4.56 21.56
CA ARG A 520 -18.29 -5.49 21.16
C ARG A 520 -18.88 -6.84 20.75
N ILE A 521 -18.85 -7.17 19.47
CA ILE A 521 -19.36 -8.48 18.98
C ILE A 521 -18.26 -9.51 18.75
N TRP A 522 -17.03 -9.07 18.52
CA TRP A 522 -15.84 -9.92 18.41
C TRP A 522 -14.59 -9.17 18.87
N GLU A 523 -13.68 -9.86 19.55
CA GLU A 523 -12.34 -9.35 19.89
C GLU A 523 -11.31 -10.46 19.75
N SER A 524 -10.08 -10.07 19.43
CA SER A 524 -8.92 -10.96 19.51
C SER A 524 -8.72 -11.43 20.94
N ASP A 525 -8.29 -12.69 21.08
CA ASP A 525 -7.74 -13.20 22.32
C ASP A 525 -6.56 -12.31 22.78
N LYS A 526 -6.49 -12.02 24.08
CA LYS A 526 -5.50 -11.09 24.66
C LYS A 526 -4.23 -11.80 25.11
N GLU A 527 -4.31 -13.10 25.36
CA GLU A 527 -3.28 -13.87 26.07
C GLU A 527 -2.36 -14.63 25.11
N LYS A 528 -2.94 -15.28 24.10
CA LYS A 528 -2.23 -16.20 23.21
C LYS A 528 -2.18 -15.73 21.76
N TYR A 529 -3.29 -15.23 21.23
CA TYR A 529 -3.41 -14.98 19.80
C TYR A 529 -3.35 -13.49 19.46
N PHE A 530 -2.98 -13.21 18.22
CA PHE A 530 -3.23 -11.95 17.57
C PHE A 530 -4.12 -12.23 16.36
N GLU A 531 -5.37 -11.79 16.44
CA GLU A 531 -6.34 -11.97 15.38
C GLU A 531 -6.74 -10.62 14.79
N THR A 532 -6.87 -10.53 13.47
CA THR A 532 -7.37 -9.30 12.81
C THR A 532 -8.51 -9.62 11.85
N VAL A 533 -9.49 -8.72 11.72
CA VAL A 533 -10.55 -8.86 10.72
C VAL A 533 -10.01 -8.44 9.34
N VAL A 534 -9.97 -9.41 8.42
CA VAL A 534 -9.40 -9.28 7.08
C VAL A 534 -10.44 -8.83 6.06
N ALA A 535 -11.64 -9.39 6.12
CA ALA A 535 -12.70 -9.10 5.15
C ALA A 535 -14.10 -9.39 5.71
N LEU A 536 -15.10 -8.64 5.22
CA LEU A 536 -16.50 -9.03 5.31
C LEU A 536 -16.78 -10.08 4.23
N MET A 537 -17.24 -11.26 4.64
CA MET A 537 -17.53 -12.41 3.76
C MET A 537 -19.03 -12.55 3.47
N SER A 538 -19.86 -11.97 4.33
CA SER A 538 -21.32 -11.88 4.20
C SER A 538 -21.71 -10.70 3.33
N ASP A 539 -21.17 -10.71 2.11
CA ASP A 539 -21.20 -9.58 1.18
C ASP A 539 -22.35 -9.69 0.17
N LYS A 540 -23.56 -9.99 0.66
CA LYS A 540 -24.76 -10.09 -0.19
C LYS A 540 -25.23 -8.70 -0.62
N ILE A 541 -25.77 -8.66 -1.83
CA ILE A 541 -25.73 -7.49 -2.72
C ILE A 541 -26.78 -6.41 -2.40
N ASP A 542 -27.82 -6.71 -1.62
CA ASP A 542 -28.93 -5.78 -1.37
C ASP A 542 -29.35 -5.75 0.11
N GLY A 543 -29.63 -4.53 0.60
CA GLY A 543 -30.15 -4.28 1.94
C GLY A 543 -29.12 -4.35 3.07
N ASP A 544 -29.62 -4.16 4.29
CA ASP A 544 -28.83 -4.28 5.51
C ASP A 544 -28.56 -5.75 5.81
N LEU A 545 -27.36 -6.06 6.32
CA LEU A 545 -26.96 -7.42 6.65
C LEU A 545 -27.57 -7.85 7.98
N PRO A 546 -28.38 -8.92 8.05
CA PRO A 546 -28.81 -9.47 9.33
C PRO A 546 -27.60 -9.96 10.14
N LEU A 547 -27.51 -9.58 11.42
CA LEU A 547 -26.38 -9.96 12.28
C LEU A 547 -26.21 -11.48 12.39
N ASP A 548 -27.31 -12.24 12.37
CA ASP A 548 -27.32 -13.71 12.39
C ASP A 548 -26.80 -14.34 11.08
N GLN A 549 -26.58 -13.55 10.03
CA GLN A 549 -25.96 -13.98 8.78
C GLN A 549 -24.53 -13.44 8.62
N LEU A 550 -24.01 -12.73 9.63
CA LEU A 550 -22.67 -12.16 9.59
C LEU A 550 -21.63 -13.27 9.44
N LYS A 551 -20.79 -13.09 8.44
CA LYS A 551 -19.58 -13.86 8.18
C LYS A 551 -18.43 -12.90 7.96
N ILE A 552 -17.35 -13.07 8.71
CA ILE A 552 -16.10 -12.33 8.52
C ILE A 552 -14.94 -13.31 8.39
N LEU A 553 -13.92 -12.90 7.65
CA LEU A 553 -12.65 -13.59 7.62
C LEU A 553 -11.72 -12.93 8.62
N THR A 554 -11.12 -13.72 9.53
CA THR A 554 -10.05 -13.28 10.41
C THR A 554 -8.73 -13.93 10.01
N SER A 555 -7.63 -13.19 10.15
CA SER A 555 -6.30 -13.78 10.27
C SER A 555 -6.07 -14.12 11.73
N LYS A 556 -5.41 -15.23 12.03
CA LYS A 556 -5.07 -15.65 13.38
C LYS A 556 -3.66 -16.19 13.40
N GLU A 557 -2.87 -15.71 14.35
CA GLU A 557 -1.48 -16.07 14.56
C GLU A 557 -1.10 -15.95 16.03
N SER A 558 0.06 -16.47 16.39
CA SER A 558 0.64 -16.31 17.73
C SER A 558 2.14 -16.03 17.63
N LYS A 559 2.82 -15.92 18.78
CA LYS A 559 4.28 -15.80 18.83
C LYS A 559 5.01 -16.95 18.11
N THR A 560 4.39 -18.13 18.02
CA THR A 560 4.98 -19.36 17.49
C THR A 560 4.16 -20.01 16.36
N GLU A 561 2.92 -19.55 16.13
CA GLU A 561 2.04 -20.06 15.09
C GLU A 561 1.91 -19.00 13.98
N ASN A 562 2.31 -19.35 12.75
CA ASN A 562 2.22 -18.43 11.60
C ASN A 562 0.78 -18.17 11.19
N THR A 563 0.56 -17.06 10.48
CA THR A 563 -0.77 -16.61 10.05
C THR A 563 -1.56 -17.69 9.33
N GLN A 564 -2.71 -18.03 9.90
CA GLN A 564 -3.77 -18.82 9.26
C GLN A 564 -5.03 -17.97 9.15
N TYR A 565 -5.93 -18.36 8.25
CA TYR A 565 -7.20 -17.68 8.05
C TYR A 565 -8.36 -18.53 8.57
N TYR A 566 -9.31 -17.85 9.19
CA TYR A 566 -10.50 -18.44 9.80
C TYR A 566 -11.74 -17.68 9.37
N LEU A 567 -12.82 -18.41 9.13
CA LEU A 567 -14.15 -17.84 8.97
C LEU A 567 -14.83 -17.81 10.34
N GLN A 568 -15.31 -16.64 10.74
CA GLN A 568 -16.16 -16.45 11.92
C GLN A 568 -17.61 -16.28 11.45
N ILE A 569 -18.53 -17.09 11.96
CA ILE A 569 -19.91 -17.19 11.47
C ILE A 569 -20.89 -17.00 12.64
N TRP A 570 -21.78 -16.02 12.51
CA TRP A 570 -22.89 -15.77 13.43
C TRP A 570 -24.13 -16.62 13.07
N PRO A 571 -25.08 -16.80 14.01
CA PRO A 571 -25.11 -16.26 15.38
C PRO A 571 -24.28 -17.07 16.39
N GLU A 572 -23.93 -18.32 16.10
CA GLU A 572 -23.22 -19.20 17.05
C GLU A 572 -21.75 -18.81 17.28
N LYS A 573 -21.23 -17.85 16.52
CA LYS A 573 -19.80 -17.47 16.46
C LYS A 573 -18.92 -18.68 16.18
N LYS A 574 -19.38 -19.55 15.27
CA LYS A 574 -18.63 -20.73 14.82
C LYS A 574 -17.35 -20.28 14.11
N GLN A 575 -16.22 -20.78 14.57
CA GLN A 575 -14.91 -20.58 13.94
C GLN A 575 -14.57 -21.78 13.04
N VAL A 576 -14.19 -21.54 11.78
CA VAL A 576 -13.76 -22.56 10.82
C VAL A 576 -12.40 -22.17 10.25
N GLN A 577 -11.39 -23.01 10.44
CA GLN A 577 -10.07 -22.79 9.85
C GLN A 577 -10.13 -23.06 8.34
N ILE A 578 -9.74 -22.09 7.52
CA ILE A 578 -9.80 -22.22 6.06
C ILE A 578 -8.42 -22.46 5.42
N THR A 579 -7.33 -22.16 6.13
CA THR A 579 -5.96 -22.45 5.66
C THR A 579 -5.17 -23.24 6.68
N ASN A 580 -4.23 -24.05 6.20
CA ASN A 580 -3.29 -24.78 7.03
C ASN A 580 -1.87 -24.71 6.43
N PHE A 581 -1.32 -23.50 6.37
CA PHE A 581 0.02 -23.27 5.83
C PHE A 581 1.10 -23.79 6.79
N PRO A 582 2.17 -24.44 6.29
CA PRO A 582 3.27 -24.88 7.13
C PRO A 582 4.01 -23.70 7.76
N HIS A 583 4.70 -23.95 8.89
CA HIS A 583 5.54 -22.94 9.52
C HIS A 583 6.70 -22.55 8.57
N PRO A 584 6.90 -21.26 8.26
CA PRO A 584 7.85 -20.83 7.24
C PRO A 584 9.32 -21.00 7.67
N TYR A 585 9.62 -20.94 8.97
CA TYR A 585 10.99 -21.01 9.51
C TYR A 585 11.10 -22.04 10.65
N PRO A 586 11.03 -23.36 10.39
CA PRO A 586 11.00 -24.38 11.45
C PRO A 586 12.15 -24.29 12.47
N GLN A 587 13.33 -23.86 12.02
CA GLN A 587 14.52 -23.68 12.86
C GLN A 587 14.40 -22.54 13.88
N LEU A 588 13.46 -21.61 13.70
CA LEU A 588 13.20 -20.50 14.62
C LEU A 588 11.82 -20.62 15.32
N ALA A 589 11.13 -21.76 15.18
CA ALA A 589 9.78 -21.94 15.70
C ALA A 589 9.67 -21.78 17.24
N SER A 590 10.76 -22.05 17.95
CA SER A 590 10.89 -21.89 19.41
C SER A 590 11.72 -20.67 19.83
N LEU A 591 11.84 -19.66 18.96
CA LEU A 591 12.48 -18.40 19.33
C LEU A 591 11.77 -17.77 20.54
N TYR A 592 12.52 -17.07 21.38
CA TYR A 592 11.94 -16.29 22.45
C TYR A 592 11.54 -14.91 21.93
N LYS A 593 10.33 -14.45 22.28
CA LYS A 593 9.82 -13.12 21.96
C LYS A 593 9.11 -12.51 23.18
N GLU A 594 9.53 -11.32 23.57
CA GLU A 594 8.92 -10.52 24.63
C GLU A 594 8.74 -9.06 24.17
N MET A 595 7.60 -8.46 24.47
CA MET A 595 7.46 -7.00 24.41
C MET A 595 7.89 -6.42 25.74
N ILE A 596 9.08 -5.81 25.78
CA ILE A 596 9.65 -5.22 27.00
C ILE A 596 9.21 -3.77 27.13
N ARG A 597 9.13 -3.29 28.38
CA ARG A 597 8.83 -1.91 28.74
C ARG A 597 9.94 -1.36 29.62
N TYR A 598 10.31 -0.11 29.37
CA TYR A 598 11.35 0.61 30.07
C TYR A 598 11.09 2.11 29.97
N GLN A 599 11.88 2.93 30.65
CA GLN A 599 11.60 4.36 30.78
C GLN A 599 12.82 5.18 30.37
N ARG A 600 12.58 6.27 29.64
CA ARG A 600 13.58 7.30 29.39
C ARG A 600 13.80 8.14 30.66
N LYS A 601 14.98 8.75 30.80
CA LYS A 601 15.36 9.59 31.96
C LYS A 601 14.35 10.70 32.31
N ASP A 602 13.60 11.20 31.32
CA ASP A 602 12.58 12.26 31.47
C ASP A 602 11.15 11.74 31.75
N GLY A 603 11.00 10.43 31.98
CA GLY A 603 9.74 9.80 32.37
C GLY A 603 8.92 9.19 31.22
N VAL A 604 9.33 9.40 29.96
CA VAL A 604 8.61 8.85 28.80
C VAL A 604 8.69 7.32 28.80
N GLN A 605 7.53 6.66 28.70
CA GLN A 605 7.43 5.21 28.62
C GLN A 605 7.86 4.74 27.23
N LEU A 606 8.76 3.77 27.21
CA LEU A 606 9.31 3.18 25.99
C LEU A 606 8.99 1.69 25.92
N THR A 607 8.87 1.17 24.71
CA THR A 607 8.68 -0.25 24.46
C THR A 607 9.63 -0.75 23.39
N ALA A 608 9.95 -2.04 23.42
CA ALA A 608 10.69 -2.72 22.37
C ALA A 608 10.25 -4.19 22.29
N LYS A 609 10.49 -4.85 21.16
CA LYS A 609 10.36 -6.31 21.05
C LYS A 609 11.74 -6.94 21.19
N LEU A 610 11.97 -7.67 22.28
CA LEU A 610 13.18 -8.44 22.50
C LEU A 610 13.02 -9.84 21.92
N TYR A 611 13.99 -10.24 21.10
CA TYR A 611 14.09 -11.58 20.53
C TYR A 611 15.38 -12.25 20.96
N LEU A 612 15.28 -13.51 21.37
CA LEU A 612 16.45 -14.33 21.69
C LEU A 612 16.47 -15.61 20.84
N PRO A 613 17.66 -16.11 20.46
CA PRO A 613 17.79 -17.35 19.71
C PRO A 613 17.09 -18.53 20.39
N PRO A 614 16.56 -19.49 19.62
CA PRO A 614 16.03 -20.74 20.16
C PRO A 614 17.04 -21.45 21.07
N GLY A 615 16.59 -21.89 22.24
CA GLY A 615 17.40 -22.66 23.18
C GLY A 615 18.40 -21.85 24.02
N TYR A 616 18.48 -20.53 23.85
CA TYR A 616 19.33 -19.68 24.68
C TYR A 616 18.95 -19.74 26.17
N ASP A 617 19.93 -19.99 27.03
CA ASP A 617 19.83 -19.98 28.48
C ASP A 617 20.88 -19.02 29.04
N GLN A 618 20.41 -17.85 29.47
CA GLN A 618 21.26 -16.80 30.03
C GLN A 618 22.19 -17.29 31.15
N SER A 619 21.77 -18.25 31.97
CA SER A 619 22.57 -18.75 33.09
C SER A 619 23.78 -19.57 32.65
N LYS A 620 23.71 -20.17 31.45
CA LYS A 620 24.74 -21.03 30.87
C LYS A 620 25.57 -20.33 29.81
N ASP A 621 24.89 -19.55 28.96
CA ASP A 621 25.46 -18.99 27.74
C ASP A 621 26.04 -17.59 27.97
N GLY A 622 25.62 -16.91 29.04
CA GLY A 622 26.01 -15.53 29.29
C GLY A 622 25.42 -14.54 28.25
N PRO A 623 25.85 -13.27 28.27
CA PRO A 623 25.28 -12.26 27.38
C PRO A 623 25.60 -12.50 25.89
N LEU A 624 24.67 -12.14 25.02
CA LEU A 624 24.77 -12.25 23.56
C LEU A 624 25.20 -10.93 22.92
N PRO A 625 25.84 -10.97 21.73
CA PRO A 625 25.89 -9.80 20.86
C PRO A 625 24.46 -9.38 20.50
N CYS A 626 24.16 -8.08 20.63
CA CYS A 626 22.82 -7.53 20.43
C CYS A 626 22.76 -6.59 19.23
N LEU A 627 21.80 -6.80 18.33
CA LEU A 627 21.48 -5.85 17.27
C LEU A 627 20.25 -5.04 17.68
N VAL A 628 20.42 -3.72 17.73
CA VAL A 628 19.33 -2.76 17.94
C VAL A 628 18.86 -2.25 16.58
N TRP A 629 17.59 -2.50 16.25
CA TRP A 629 16.98 -2.08 14.99
C TRP A 629 15.81 -1.15 15.25
N SER A 630 15.98 0.15 14.98
CA SER A 630 15.03 1.19 15.40
C SER A 630 14.83 2.27 14.35
N TYR A 631 13.72 3.02 14.47
CA TYR A 631 13.45 4.21 13.69
C TYR A 631 12.71 5.24 14.57
N PRO A 632 13.13 6.52 14.60
CA PRO A 632 12.50 7.54 15.44
C PRO A 632 11.14 7.99 14.91
N GLY A 633 10.27 8.45 15.81
CA GLY A 633 8.94 8.99 15.48
C GLY A 633 8.69 10.33 16.16
N GLU A 634 8.03 11.27 15.49
CA GLU A 634 7.67 12.59 16.04
C GLU A 634 6.27 12.58 16.67
N PHE A 635 6.11 13.23 17.81
CA PHE A 635 4.86 13.30 18.57
C PHE A 635 4.58 14.72 19.08
N LYS A 636 3.29 15.10 19.20
CA LYS A 636 2.85 16.38 19.80
C LYS A 636 2.54 16.30 21.30
N SER A 637 2.66 15.11 21.91
CA SER A 637 2.53 14.93 23.36
C SER A 637 3.29 13.70 23.87
N LYS A 638 3.75 13.74 25.12
CA LYS A 638 4.33 12.57 25.80
C LYS A 638 3.33 11.42 25.97
N ASP A 639 2.07 11.74 26.24
CA ASP A 639 1.02 10.72 26.45
C ASP A 639 0.83 9.88 25.18
N ALA A 640 0.71 10.52 24.02
CA ALA A 640 0.58 9.80 22.75
C ALA A 640 1.86 9.03 22.39
N ALA A 641 3.03 9.57 22.71
CA ALA A 641 4.33 8.90 22.51
C ALA A 641 4.47 7.62 23.36
N GLY A 642 3.89 7.61 24.57
CA GLY A 642 3.92 6.48 25.48
C GLY A 642 2.87 5.39 25.21
N GLN A 643 1.95 5.60 24.26
CA GLN A 643 0.95 4.59 23.92
C GLN A 643 1.59 3.41 23.18
N VAL A 644 1.27 2.21 23.65
CA VAL A 644 1.81 0.95 23.11
C VAL A 644 1.19 0.68 21.75
N ARG A 645 2.05 0.33 20.79
CA ARG A 645 1.66 -0.03 19.41
C ARG A 645 2.16 -1.43 19.08
N GLY A 646 1.31 -2.22 18.43
CA GLY A 646 1.60 -3.60 18.05
C GLY A 646 1.19 -4.60 19.13
N SER A 647 1.27 -5.90 18.81
CA SER A 647 0.87 -6.96 19.74
C SER A 647 2.08 -7.78 20.20
N PRO A 648 2.14 -8.18 21.49
CA PRO A 648 3.10 -9.19 21.93
C PRO A 648 2.88 -10.54 21.23
N ASN A 649 1.65 -10.85 20.82
CA ASN A 649 1.24 -12.15 20.27
C ASN A 649 1.39 -12.25 18.74
N GLU A 650 1.78 -11.18 18.06
CA GLU A 650 1.99 -11.16 16.61
C GLU A 650 3.08 -12.17 16.18
N PHE A 651 2.89 -12.84 15.06
CA PHE A 651 3.91 -13.73 14.50
C PHE A 651 5.04 -12.89 13.87
N SER A 652 6.28 -13.39 13.95
CA SER A 652 7.42 -12.63 13.43
C SER A 652 7.77 -13.08 12.01
N GLY A 653 7.23 -12.37 11.02
CA GLY A 653 7.63 -12.56 9.61
C GLY A 653 9.09 -12.17 9.38
N ILE A 654 9.88 -13.04 8.77
CA ILE A 654 11.32 -12.84 8.56
C ILE A 654 11.61 -12.79 7.06
N GLY A 655 11.82 -11.58 6.53
CA GLY A 655 12.26 -11.36 5.16
C GLY A 655 13.77 -11.22 5.03
N ALA A 656 14.26 -11.14 3.78
CA ALA A 656 15.69 -11.04 3.47
C ALA A 656 16.43 -9.82 4.04
N THR A 657 15.71 -8.77 4.44
CA THR A 657 16.29 -7.57 5.07
C THR A 657 15.98 -7.50 6.56
N SER A 658 15.43 -8.55 7.16
CA SER A 658 15.03 -8.55 8.56
C SER A 658 16.25 -8.72 9.48
N PRO A 659 16.39 -7.90 10.54
CA PRO A 659 17.43 -8.13 11.55
C PRO A 659 17.23 -9.47 12.28
N LEU A 660 16.02 -10.03 12.27
CA LEU A 660 15.70 -11.32 12.92
C LEU A 660 16.42 -12.50 12.29
N LEU A 661 16.99 -12.36 11.09
CA LEU A 661 17.85 -13.38 10.49
C LEU A 661 19.04 -13.72 11.40
N TRP A 662 19.56 -12.74 12.13
CA TRP A 662 20.70 -12.94 13.03
C TRP A 662 20.38 -13.77 14.29
N LEU A 663 19.10 -14.05 14.57
CA LEU A 663 18.71 -15.03 15.61
C LEU A 663 19.26 -16.42 15.29
N ALA A 664 19.28 -16.80 14.00
CA ALA A 664 19.87 -18.08 13.56
C ALA A 664 21.40 -18.12 13.74
N ARG A 665 22.02 -16.97 14.02
CA ARG A 665 23.47 -16.77 14.20
C ARG A 665 23.83 -16.44 15.64
N GLY A 666 22.91 -16.61 16.58
CA GLY A 666 23.17 -16.42 18.02
C GLY A 666 23.09 -14.97 18.52
N PHE A 667 22.55 -14.03 17.75
CA PHE A 667 22.36 -12.65 18.21
C PHE A 667 21.05 -12.48 18.98
N ALA A 668 21.08 -11.67 20.02
CA ALA A 668 19.86 -11.05 20.54
C ALA A 668 19.44 -9.90 19.62
N ILE A 669 18.12 -9.72 19.41
CA ILE A 669 17.61 -8.61 18.58
C ILE A 669 16.67 -7.76 19.43
N LEU A 670 17.01 -6.48 19.58
CA LEU A 670 16.11 -5.47 20.12
C LEU A 670 15.45 -4.74 18.94
N SER A 671 14.24 -5.18 18.60
CA SER A 671 13.51 -4.70 17.44
C SER A 671 12.50 -3.62 17.82
N GLY A 672 12.54 -2.51 17.07
CA GLY A 672 11.65 -1.38 17.22
C GLY A 672 11.61 -0.76 18.62
N PRO A 673 12.74 -0.56 19.33
CA PRO A 673 12.69 0.26 20.53
C PRO A 673 12.14 1.63 20.15
N THR A 674 11.12 2.09 20.87
CA THR A 674 10.50 3.38 20.62
C THR A 674 11.50 4.48 20.88
N ILE A 675 11.69 5.38 19.91
CA ILE A 675 12.51 6.58 20.05
C ILE A 675 11.62 7.80 19.72
N PRO A 676 10.77 8.22 20.66
CA PRO A 676 9.88 9.35 20.45
C PRO A 676 10.64 10.67 20.53
N ILE A 677 10.41 11.53 19.54
CA ILE A 677 10.84 12.92 19.52
C ILE A 677 9.61 13.78 19.78
N VAL A 678 9.48 14.29 20.99
CA VAL A 678 8.30 15.01 21.45
C VAL A 678 8.52 16.52 21.30
N GLY A 679 7.65 17.19 20.54
CA GLY A 679 7.55 18.66 20.49
C GLY A 679 6.19 19.11 21.02
N GLU A 680 6.16 19.72 22.20
CA GLU A 680 4.92 20.16 22.87
C GLU A 680 4.69 21.67 22.71
N GLY A 681 3.41 22.05 22.54
CA GLY A 681 3.03 23.44 22.34
C GLY A 681 3.68 24.04 21.09
N ASP A 682 4.44 25.11 21.28
CA ASP A 682 5.14 25.84 20.22
C ASP A 682 6.56 25.31 19.94
N VAL A 683 7.04 24.33 20.71
CA VAL A 683 8.37 23.71 20.48
C VAL A 683 8.24 22.67 19.38
N GLU A 684 9.10 22.74 18.37
CA GLU A 684 9.13 21.75 17.29
C GLU A 684 10.01 20.57 17.68
N ALA A 685 9.64 19.37 17.21
CA ALA A 685 10.39 18.14 17.48
C ALA A 685 11.88 18.25 17.07
N ASN A 686 12.16 19.05 16.03
CA ASN A 686 13.50 19.29 15.53
C ASN A 686 14.41 20.06 16.50
N ASP A 687 13.85 20.83 17.44
CA ASP A 687 14.63 21.68 18.35
C ASP A 687 15.44 20.86 19.37
N SER A 688 14.99 19.65 19.71
CA SER A 688 15.63 18.73 20.67
C SER A 688 15.85 17.32 20.11
N TYR A 689 15.83 17.18 18.78
CA TYR A 689 15.85 15.88 18.10
C TYR A 689 17.04 15.00 18.51
N VAL A 690 18.26 15.53 18.49
CA VAL A 690 19.48 14.75 18.80
C VAL A 690 19.50 14.33 20.27
N GLU A 691 19.13 15.21 21.19
CA GLU A 691 19.10 14.91 22.62
C GLU A 691 18.08 13.81 22.95
N GLN A 692 16.87 13.91 22.41
CA GLN A 692 15.83 12.89 22.60
C GLN A 692 16.19 11.55 21.96
N LEU A 693 16.85 11.58 20.79
CA LEU A 693 17.36 10.38 20.12
C LEU A 693 18.40 9.65 20.99
N VAL A 694 19.39 10.38 21.51
CA VAL A 694 20.46 9.83 22.35
C VAL A 694 19.89 9.25 23.65
N THR A 695 19.06 10.01 24.36
CA THR A 695 18.50 9.57 25.65
C THR A 695 17.55 8.37 25.50
N SER A 696 16.81 8.25 24.40
CA SER A 696 16.01 7.06 24.10
C SER A 696 16.87 5.83 23.77
N ALA A 697 17.97 6.03 23.04
CA ALA A 697 18.91 4.95 22.70
C ALA A 697 19.66 4.44 23.95
N GLU A 698 20.13 5.36 24.81
CA GLU A 698 20.74 5.03 26.10
C GLU A 698 19.81 4.17 26.95
N ALA A 699 18.55 4.57 27.11
CA ALA A 699 17.57 3.81 27.89
C ALA A 699 17.34 2.38 27.34
N ALA A 700 17.39 2.21 26.01
CA ALA A 700 17.25 0.90 25.37
C ALA A 700 18.47 0.00 25.64
N VAL A 701 19.69 0.56 25.58
CA VAL A 701 20.93 -0.16 25.89
C VAL A 701 20.99 -0.54 27.37
N GLU A 702 20.70 0.42 28.26
CA GLU A 702 20.65 0.19 29.71
C GLU A 702 19.67 -0.94 30.07
N GLU A 703 18.51 -1.01 29.42
CA GLU A 703 17.53 -2.06 29.69
C GLU A 703 18.02 -3.46 29.27
N VAL A 704 18.65 -3.62 28.10
CA VAL A 704 19.16 -4.94 27.68
C VAL A 704 20.37 -5.39 28.52
N VAL A 705 21.20 -4.44 28.98
CA VAL A 705 22.32 -4.72 29.90
C VAL A 705 21.80 -5.07 31.29
N ARG A 706 20.80 -4.34 31.81
CA ARG A 706 20.15 -4.63 33.11
C ARG A 706 19.53 -6.02 33.13
N ARG A 707 18.96 -6.46 32.00
CA ARG A 707 18.45 -7.82 31.81
C ARG A 707 19.54 -8.87 31.65
N GLY A 708 20.82 -8.48 31.53
CA GLY A 708 21.96 -9.35 31.29
C GLY A 708 21.93 -10.06 29.92
N VAL A 709 21.18 -9.51 28.96
CA VAL A 709 21.06 -10.06 27.60
C VAL A 709 22.27 -9.68 26.75
N SER A 710 22.90 -8.53 27.02
CA SER A 710 24.08 -8.06 26.30
C SER A 710 25.10 -7.43 27.25
N ILE A 711 26.36 -7.32 26.80
CA ILE A 711 27.43 -6.59 27.49
C ILE A 711 27.39 -5.10 27.10
N SER A 712 27.82 -4.22 28.00
CA SER A 712 27.92 -2.78 27.76
C SER A 712 29.01 -2.41 26.77
#